data_AF-A0AAN8D4M4-F1
#
_entry.id   AF-A0AAN8D4M4-F1
#
_cell.length_a   1.000
_cell.length_b   1.000
_cell.length_c   1.000
_cell.angle_alpha   90.00
_cell.angle_beta   90.00
_cell.angle_gamma   90.00
#
_symmetry.space_group_name_H-M   'P 1'
#
loop_
_entity.id
_entity.type
_entity.pdbx_description
1 polymer ?
#
loop_
_entity_poly.entity_id
_entity_poly.type
_entity_poly.pdbx_seq_one_letter_code
_entity_poly.pdbx_strand_id
1 'polypeptide(L)'
;MIKTERILHLKSCRGRKVRVVREHYLRERVPCYSSLCQAGCENDGKVLPGDLTHYVIPDAGVSGDYLEILEFRELQGIIFTQTSCQGVQHSKGRRQYKRLRNLLKDPRHDCVPFANEFQEYSYCPREKGESQEKWQTRCVYSAAVWYYNHLAGMMDVVMITEDQEAVAQYSSLNSGVYVISVQDYLRNFCPELQVAHDLYSSISQALQEKESEGMEREYTEHLPGELLEAGIKSGRYIQGTLNVSKHRAHSEASIMTDGLSNKNTDQSWGVLVCGGKNRNRAVHGDQVVVELLPKSEWRGKDNTLAEGQGEEKSGEESGSKPMPTGRVMGILQRNWRDYVVTFPPREGPPPQTRNTQRILAVPWDHRIPKIRISTQQADALQDHRVVVRIDSWESTSLYPNGHSVRVLGKAGELETEIQTILIENCIHVPPFSDAQLKEMPVNSAEKPWRMDPAQVAERRDLRESHLVFSIDPKGCEDVDDTLSVRSLAGGKLLELGVHIADVTHFVPEGSLTDLEARSRATTYYLADRRYDMLPGVLSADLCSLLGGVDRYAMSVMWELDAETLVVNKVWFGRSLIRSSYQLHYELAQALLDGEQAEVPELAELGSEEKDSKLAQLTQALEMLTHVARHLRAQRDRGGALELEGVEVRAQLDKDKNITALVPRQPLEEFFSQLVESATAGGFTIDTSTNKALADSLDQAVDPQDPMVNRLLRIMATTAMSQAVYFSTGLQSLDQFYHYGLALDRYTHFTSPIRRYADIVVHRLLTAAITLDRGVDPGKALASNKELEETAHHINNKNRAAQQAQKISTELFQCLYFKERDPQSDQSCVADAVIYSIRDNGVLVFISEYGVKGPVYLRNREGQVVAVGPGGQLLFDHISVRISVRSTNCHADTLTLEVTSNRPLLSAGPQQPRSQGRSQLVQEVVRLAEEAAQEKASRKPKVSKEEREFSQSKTPNLYSLLEEIRELALLDLEGGAQVCETTA
;
A
#
# COMPACT_ATOMS: atom_id res chain seq x y z
N MET A 1 48.28 7.08 11.68
CA MET A 1 47.67 7.05 10.32
C MET A 1 48.72 6.75 9.27
N ILE A 2 48.73 5.52 8.75
CA ILE A 2 49.73 5.04 7.79
C ILE A 2 49.18 5.07 6.35
N LYS A 3 49.99 5.51 5.39
CA LYS A 3 49.67 5.47 3.95
C LYS A 3 50.18 4.17 3.34
N THR A 4 49.31 3.44 2.64
CA THR A 4 49.61 2.20 1.90
C THR A 4 49.09 2.27 0.47
N GLU A 5 49.50 1.35 -0.41
CA GLU A 5 49.01 1.25 -1.79
C GLU A 5 48.17 -0.02 -2.00
N ARG A 6 46.91 0.13 -2.45
CA ARG A 6 46.05 -0.97 -2.88
C ARG A 6 46.08 -1.07 -4.41
N ILE A 7 46.73 -2.10 -4.94
CA ILE A 7 46.86 -2.33 -6.39
C ILE A 7 45.73 -3.23 -6.89
N LEU A 8 44.91 -2.72 -7.81
CA LEU A 8 43.79 -3.42 -8.42
C LEU A 8 44.07 -3.69 -9.91
N HIS A 9 43.80 -4.91 -10.37
CA HIS A 9 43.93 -5.30 -11.78
C HIS A 9 42.53 -5.47 -12.39
N LEU A 10 42.03 -4.39 -12.99
CA LEU A 10 40.69 -4.34 -13.59
C LEU A 10 40.74 -4.68 -15.08
N LYS A 11 39.61 -5.10 -15.65
CA LYS A 11 39.35 -4.98 -17.09
C LYS A 11 38.52 -3.71 -17.30
N SER A 12 38.83 -2.92 -18.32
CA SER A 12 37.91 -1.87 -18.77
C SER A 12 36.76 -2.47 -19.58
N CYS A 13 35.67 -1.72 -19.75
CA CYS A 13 34.56 -2.00 -20.68
C CYS A 13 34.97 -1.98 -22.17
N ARG A 14 36.27 -1.92 -22.48
CA ARG A 14 36.86 -2.25 -23.81
C ARG A 14 37.82 -3.45 -23.75
N GLY A 15 37.67 -4.33 -22.75
CA GLY A 15 38.45 -5.56 -22.54
C GLY A 15 39.92 -5.38 -22.12
N ARG A 16 40.46 -4.15 -22.09
CA ARG A 16 41.87 -3.89 -21.77
C ARG A 16 42.13 -4.10 -20.28
N LYS A 17 43.22 -4.78 -19.92
CA LYS A 17 43.70 -4.86 -18.54
C LYS A 17 44.23 -3.48 -18.11
N VAL A 18 43.77 -2.97 -16.98
CA VAL A 18 44.17 -1.69 -16.38
C VAL A 18 44.65 -1.96 -14.95
N ARG A 19 45.89 -1.59 -14.64
CA ARG A 19 46.40 -1.54 -13.26
C ARG A 19 46.00 -0.19 -12.67
N VAL A 20 45.14 -0.22 -11.66
CA VAL A 20 44.76 0.96 -10.87
C VAL A 20 45.46 0.86 -9.52
N VAL A 21 46.26 1.86 -9.18
CA VAL A 21 46.79 2.02 -7.82
C VAL A 21 45.88 2.99 -7.08
N ARG A 22 45.45 2.64 -5.87
CA ARG A 22 44.73 3.54 -4.96
C ARG A 22 45.53 3.71 -3.69
N GLU A 23 45.55 4.94 -3.18
CA GLU A 23 46.04 5.23 -1.85
C GLU A 23 45.05 4.66 -0.82
N HIS A 24 45.56 4.00 0.20
CA HIS A 24 44.76 3.35 1.23
C HIS A 24 45.31 3.76 2.61
N TYR A 25 44.51 4.48 3.38
CA TYR A 25 44.92 5.17 4.60
C TYR A 25 44.42 4.44 5.85
N LEU A 26 45.34 3.86 6.61
CA LEU A 26 45.08 3.17 7.87
C LEU A 26 45.05 4.15 9.03
N ARG A 27 44.21 3.90 10.03
CA ARG A 27 43.94 4.79 11.17
C ARG A 27 43.89 3.99 12.47
N GLU A 28 44.52 4.49 13.52
CA GLU A 28 44.37 3.95 14.88
C GLU A 28 42.94 4.18 15.39
N ARG A 29 42.48 5.45 15.34
CA ARG A 29 41.12 5.87 15.69
C ARG A 29 40.16 5.58 14.54
N VAL A 30 39.41 4.51 14.69
CA VAL A 30 38.19 4.20 13.93
C VAL A 30 37.08 3.97 14.97
N PRO A 31 35.85 4.47 14.75
CA PRO A 31 34.71 4.17 15.59
C PRO A 31 34.56 2.66 15.82
N CYS A 32 34.46 2.25 17.09
CA CYS A 32 34.19 0.87 17.49
C CYS A 32 32.72 0.65 17.87
N TYR A 33 31.95 1.74 18.00
CA TYR A 33 30.54 1.75 18.34
C TYR A 33 30.18 0.81 19.51
N SER A 34 31.04 0.73 20.53
CA SER A 34 30.85 -0.11 21.72
C SER A 34 30.84 0.76 22.97
N SER A 35 29.83 0.59 23.83
CA SER A 35 29.71 1.32 25.10
C SER A 35 30.78 0.92 26.12
N LEU A 36 31.43 -0.25 25.92
CA LEU A 36 32.56 -0.75 26.70
C LEU A 36 33.92 -0.21 26.22
N CYS A 37 33.97 0.77 25.32
CA CYS A 37 35.23 1.30 24.79
C CYS A 37 36.01 2.12 25.84
N GLN A 38 37.08 1.53 26.40
CA GLN A 38 38.01 2.25 27.28
C GLN A 38 39.02 3.13 26.52
N ALA A 39 39.22 2.88 25.22
CA ALA A 39 40.21 3.58 24.39
C ALA A 39 39.79 5.00 23.95
N GLY A 40 38.56 5.44 24.27
CA GLY A 40 38.06 6.76 23.91
C GLY A 40 37.83 6.95 22.41
N CYS A 41 37.31 5.93 21.71
CA CYS A 41 36.91 6.09 20.31
C CYS A 41 35.76 7.08 20.18
N GLU A 42 35.96 8.10 19.34
CA GLU A 42 34.93 9.01 18.88
C GLU A 42 33.93 8.22 18.01
N ASN A 43 32.74 7.92 18.54
CA ASN A 43 31.71 7.13 17.86
C ASN A 43 30.60 8.04 17.30
N ASP A 44 30.42 8.06 15.99
CA ASP A 44 29.51 8.94 15.24
C ASP A 44 28.16 8.25 14.89
N GLY A 45 27.46 7.71 15.90
CA GLY A 45 26.14 7.10 15.69
C GLY A 45 25.68 6.19 16.81
N LYS A 46 24.94 5.14 16.44
CA LYS A 46 24.48 4.09 17.38
C LYS A 46 25.67 3.38 18.02
N VAL A 47 25.53 3.02 19.29
CA VAL A 47 26.53 2.32 20.09
C VAL A 47 25.90 1.03 20.62
N LEU A 48 26.60 -0.10 20.52
CA LEU A 48 26.20 -1.39 21.07
C LEU A 48 26.22 -1.36 22.61
N PRO A 49 25.19 -1.92 23.26
CA PRO A 49 25.08 -1.91 24.72
C PRO A 49 25.98 -2.99 25.35
N GLY A 50 26.48 -2.70 26.56
CA GLY A 50 27.53 -3.46 27.23
C GLY A 50 27.04 -4.51 28.23
N ASP A 51 25.73 -4.71 28.30
CA ASP A 51 25.02 -5.73 29.09
C ASP A 51 24.71 -7.02 28.29
N LEU A 52 25.06 -7.04 27.00
CA LEU A 52 25.02 -8.24 26.16
C LEU A 52 26.02 -9.31 26.65
N THR A 53 25.74 -10.57 26.35
CA THR A 53 26.62 -11.70 26.71
C THR A 53 27.84 -11.84 25.79
N HIS A 54 27.73 -11.36 24.55
CA HIS A 54 28.75 -11.41 23.51
C HIS A 54 28.41 -10.41 22.39
N TYR A 55 29.38 -10.11 21.52
CA TYR A 55 29.13 -9.48 20.21
C TYR A 55 29.33 -10.51 19.09
N VAL A 56 28.56 -10.41 18.00
CA VAL A 56 28.60 -11.36 16.88
C VAL A 56 29.08 -10.69 15.58
N ILE A 57 30.02 -11.33 14.88
CA ILE A 57 30.64 -10.80 13.65
C ILE A 57 30.43 -11.78 12.48
N PRO A 58 29.45 -11.53 11.59
CA PRO A 58 29.23 -12.36 10.41
C PRO A 58 30.27 -12.09 9.32
N ASP A 59 30.75 -13.17 8.69
CA ASP A 59 31.63 -13.07 7.54
C ASP A 59 30.91 -12.60 6.25
N ALA A 60 31.64 -12.55 5.14
CA ALA A 60 31.11 -12.11 3.85
C ALA A 60 30.10 -13.08 3.21
N GLY A 61 30.17 -14.38 3.51
CA GLY A 61 29.22 -15.40 3.06
C GLY A 61 27.96 -15.35 3.90
N VAL A 62 28.10 -15.46 5.23
CA VAL A 62 26.97 -15.42 6.19
C VAL A 62 26.16 -14.13 6.06
N SER A 63 26.81 -12.98 5.89
CA SER A 63 26.13 -11.70 5.62
C SER A 63 25.34 -11.66 4.30
N GLY A 64 25.58 -12.58 3.37
CA GLY A 64 24.94 -12.67 2.06
C GLY A 64 24.01 -13.86 1.87
N ASP A 65 24.20 -14.95 2.62
CA ASP A 65 23.40 -16.18 2.55
C ASP A 65 22.36 -16.29 3.68
N TYR A 66 22.69 -15.79 4.88
CA TYR A 66 21.83 -15.90 6.07
C TYR A 66 21.42 -14.52 6.64
N LEU A 67 21.41 -13.47 5.82
CA LEU A 67 21.01 -12.11 6.22
C LEU A 67 19.61 -12.08 6.86
N GLU A 68 18.72 -12.95 6.37
CA GLU A 68 17.41 -13.31 6.92
C GLU A 68 17.45 -13.55 8.45
N ILE A 69 18.45 -14.29 8.94
CA ILE A 69 18.61 -14.66 10.36
C ILE A 69 19.18 -13.48 11.16
N LEU A 70 20.00 -12.64 10.51
CA LEU A 70 20.59 -11.43 11.09
C LEU A 70 19.60 -10.23 11.13
N GLU A 71 18.35 -10.42 10.67
CA GLU A 71 17.26 -9.44 10.77
C GLU A 71 16.27 -9.71 11.92
N PHE A 72 16.42 -10.83 12.65
CA PHE A 72 15.69 -11.05 13.90
C PHE A 72 16.14 -10.02 14.96
N ARG A 73 15.18 -9.36 15.63
CA ARG A 73 15.44 -8.34 16.67
C ARG A 73 16.01 -8.95 17.96
N GLU A 74 15.83 -10.25 18.09
CA GLU A 74 16.35 -11.13 19.12
C GLU A 74 17.87 -11.34 19.00
N LEU A 75 18.46 -11.11 17.81
CA LEU A 75 19.91 -11.08 17.64
C LEU A 75 20.44 -9.65 17.83
N GLN A 76 21.13 -9.43 18.95
CA GLN A 76 21.72 -8.14 19.32
C GLN A 76 23.26 -8.22 19.28
N GLY A 77 23.93 -7.07 19.19
CA GLY A 77 25.40 -7.01 19.22
C GLY A 77 26.09 -7.32 17.88
N ILE A 78 25.40 -7.14 16.74
CA ILE A 78 25.91 -7.56 15.42
C ILE A 78 26.88 -6.51 14.83
N ILE A 79 28.13 -6.89 14.58
CA ILE A 79 29.14 -6.02 13.96
C ILE A 79 29.36 -6.42 12.51
N PHE A 80 28.79 -5.67 11.57
CA PHE A 80 29.04 -5.89 10.15
C PHE A 80 30.33 -5.20 9.71
N THR A 81 31.38 -5.99 9.43
CA THR A 81 32.64 -5.43 8.94
C THR A 81 32.47 -4.79 7.55
N GLN A 82 33.29 -3.80 7.22
CA GLN A 82 33.39 -3.20 5.88
C GLN A 82 33.71 -4.28 4.83
N THR A 83 34.56 -5.25 5.16
CA THR A 83 34.87 -6.39 4.29
C THR A 83 33.64 -7.27 4.03
N SER A 84 32.84 -7.59 5.07
CA SER A 84 31.58 -8.33 4.94
C SER A 84 30.58 -7.55 4.08
N CYS A 85 30.40 -6.25 4.35
CA CYS A 85 29.51 -5.36 3.61
C CYS A 85 29.87 -5.25 2.11
N GLN A 86 31.16 -5.09 1.79
CA GLN A 86 31.64 -5.09 0.41
C GLN A 86 31.50 -6.48 -0.23
N GLY A 87 31.70 -7.56 0.53
CA GLY A 87 31.46 -8.94 0.11
C GLY A 87 30.04 -9.12 -0.43
N VAL A 88 29.03 -8.78 0.37
CA VAL A 88 27.61 -8.80 -0.05
C VAL A 88 27.39 -7.93 -1.29
N GLN A 89 27.96 -6.73 -1.36
CA GLN A 89 27.82 -5.86 -2.54
C GLN A 89 28.42 -6.48 -3.82
N HIS A 90 29.47 -7.27 -3.71
CA HIS A 90 30.15 -7.92 -4.84
C HIS A 90 29.54 -9.27 -5.23
N SER A 91 29.08 -10.09 -4.28
CA SER A 91 28.52 -11.43 -4.53
C SER A 91 27.01 -11.42 -4.76
N LYS A 92 26.25 -10.67 -3.96
CA LYS A 92 24.78 -10.58 -4.00
C LYS A 92 24.25 -9.31 -4.66
N GLY A 93 25.13 -8.34 -4.90
CA GLY A 93 24.81 -7.13 -5.67
C GLY A 93 24.05 -6.05 -4.88
N ARG A 94 23.60 -5.03 -5.61
CA ARG A 94 23.11 -3.76 -5.02
C ARG A 94 21.86 -3.92 -4.13
N ARG A 95 20.96 -4.86 -4.43
CA ARG A 95 19.69 -4.99 -3.68
C ARG A 95 19.93 -5.50 -2.26
N GLN A 96 20.67 -6.60 -2.10
CA GLN A 96 20.94 -7.17 -0.77
C GLN A 96 21.91 -6.27 0.02
N TYR A 97 22.83 -5.59 -0.64
CA TYR A 97 23.61 -4.51 -0.03
C TYR A 97 22.74 -3.32 0.44
N LYS A 98 21.69 -2.92 -0.29
CA LYS A 98 20.74 -1.89 0.19
C LYS A 98 19.94 -2.37 1.40
N ARG A 99 19.53 -3.65 1.44
CA ARG A 99 18.88 -4.29 2.60
C ARG A 99 19.77 -4.24 3.84
N LEU A 100 21.00 -4.74 3.74
CA LEU A 100 22.02 -4.64 4.80
C LEU A 100 22.30 -3.18 5.22
N ARG A 101 22.37 -2.23 4.27
CA ARG A 101 22.54 -0.80 4.56
C ARG A 101 21.32 -0.13 5.19
N ASN A 102 20.13 -0.69 5.05
CA ASN A 102 18.92 -0.24 5.74
C ASN A 102 18.88 -0.80 7.16
N LEU A 103 19.24 -2.08 7.35
CA LEU A 103 19.40 -2.72 8.67
C LEU A 103 20.37 -1.91 9.55
N LEU A 104 21.56 -1.60 9.00
CA LEU A 104 22.60 -0.74 9.62
C LEU A 104 22.19 0.72 9.85
N LYS A 105 21.00 1.15 9.41
CA LYS A 105 20.44 2.49 9.63
C LYS A 105 19.23 2.48 10.57
N ASP A 106 18.69 1.31 10.88
CA ASP A 106 17.47 1.19 11.67
C ASP A 106 17.82 1.11 13.17
N PRO A 107 17.52 2.15 13.98
CA PRO A 107 17.88 2.15 15.38
C PRO A 107 17.19 1.03 16.17
N ARG A 108 16.16 0.37 15.62
CA ARG A 108 15.43 -0.76 16.21
C ARG A 108 16.20 -2.09 16.17
N HIS A 109 17.34 -2.18 15.48
CA HIS A 109 18.19 -3.38 15.45
C HIS A 109 19.58 -3.07 16.03
N ASP A 110 20.09 -3.89 16.94
CA ASP A 110 21.39 -3.70 17.59
C ASP A 110 22.55 -4.21 16.73
N CYS A 111 22.75 -3.51 15.61
CA CYS A 111 23.85 -3.75 14.69
C CYS A 111 24.61 -2.46 14.35
N VAL A 112 25.91 -2.58 14.06
CA VAL A 112 26.83 -1.45 13.76
C VAL A 112 27.79 -1.78 12.63
N PRO A 113 28.21 -0.79 11.81
CA PRO A 113 29.21 -0.98 10.77
C PRO A 113 30.63 -0.81 11.33
N PHE A 114 31.57 -1.71 11.03
CA PHE A 114 32.97 -1.53 11.44
C PHE A 114 33.92 -1.41 10.24
N ALA A 115 34.66 -0.30 10.15
CA ALA A 115 35.57 -0.01 9.04
C ALA A 115 36.94 -0.73 9.17
N ASN A 116 36.91 -2.06 9.31
CA ASN A 116 38.07 -2.92 9.54
C ASN A 116 39.21 -2.76 8.51
N GLU A 117 38.90 -2.46 7.25
CA GLU A 117 39.95 -2.22 6.25
C GLU A 117 40.70 -0.89 6.48
N PHE A 118 40.13 0.06 7.21
CA PHE A 118 40.78 1.34 7.53
C PHE A 118 41.34 1.39 8.95
N GLN A 119 41.05 0.41 9.82
CA GLN A 119 41.64 0.34 11.15
C GLN A 119 43.01 -0.35 11.09
N GLU A 120 44.03 0.30 11.64
CA GLU A 120 45.46 -0.04 11.45
C GLU A 120 45.87 -1.42 11.98
N TYR A 121 45.20 -1.91 13.03
CA TYR A 121 45.51 -3.16 13.72
C TYR A 121 44.56 -4.32 13.34
N SER A 122 43.46 -4.07 12.62
CA SER A 122 42.62 -5.12 12.00
C SER A 122 42.86 -5.31 10.49
N TYR A 123 43.57 -4.39 9.83
CA TYR A 123 43.80 -4.46 8.38
C TYR A 123 44.73 -5.62 7.97
N CYS A 124 44.20 -6.58 7.22
CA CYS A 124 44.98 -7.64 6.58
C CYS A 124 45.13 -7.40 5.06
N PRO A 125 46.36 -7.22 4.53
CA PRO A 125 46.58 -7.20 3.09
C PRO A 125 46.39 -8.59 2.48
N ARG A 126 45.87 -8.65 1.25
CA ARG A 126 45.66 -9.91 0.51
C ARG A 126 46.99 -10.52 0.06
N GLU A 127 47.16 -11.79 0.33
CA GLU A 127 48.38 -12.54 0.06
C GLU A 127 48.47 -13.07 -1.37
N LYS A 128 49.69 -13.36 -1.82
CA LYS A 128 49.97 -13.71 -3.22
C LYS A 128 49.53 -15.15 -3.52
N GLY A 129 48.33 -15.28 -4.08
CA GLY A 129 47.70 -16.57 -4.43
C GLY A 129 46.48 -16.90 -3.57
N GLU A 130 46.22 -16.10 -2.53
CA GLU A 130 45.01 -16.16 -1.71
C GLU A 130 43.76 -15.90 -2.56
N SER A 131 42.67 -16.65 -2.33
CA SER A 131 41.38 -16.39 -2.98
C SER A 131 40.76 -15.08 -2.47
N GLN A 132 39.65 -14.62 -3.04
CA GLN A 132 39.02 -13.39 -2.52
C GLN A 132 38.28 -13.69 -1.21
N GLU A 133 37.69 -14.86 -1.14
CA GLU A 133 36.84 -15.40 -0.10
C GLU A 133 37.68 -15.64 1.17
N LYS A 134 38.78 -16.41 1.07
CA LYS A 134 39.68 -16.66 2.21
C LYS A 134 40.34 -15.39 2.75
N TRP A 135 40.64 -14.43 1.87
CA TRP A 135 41.09 -13.09 2.28
C TRP A 135 40.01 -12.34 3.07
N GLN A 136 38.74 -12.40 2.63
CA GLN A 136 37.63 -11.78 3.33
C GLN A 136 37.40 -12.41 4.71
N THR A 137 37.38 -13.75 4.81
CA THR A 137 37.25 -14.48 6.09
C THR A 137 38.38 -14.12 7.05
N ARG A 138 39.63 -14.05 6.59
CA ARG A 138 40.79 -13.64 7.40
C ARG A 138 40.72 -12.18 7.87
N CYS A 139 40.24 -11.26 7.03
CA CYS A 139 39.97 -9.87 7.41
C CYS A 139 38.85 -9.72 8.46
N VAL A 140 37.88 -10.64 8.49
CA VAL A 140 36.80 -10.67 9.49
C VAL A 140 37.33 -11.24 10.81
N TYR A 141 38.09 -12.34 10.78
CA TYR A 141 38.73 -12.90 11.97
C TYR A 141 39.68 -11.89 12.64
N SER A 142 40.49 -11.16 11.85
CA SER A 142 41.36 -10.09 12.34
C SER A 142 40.56 -8.96 13.02
N ALA A 143 39.37 -8.62 12.51
CA ALA A 143 38.48 -7.67 13.16
C ALA A 143 37.89 -8.20 14.48
N ALA A 144 37.55 -9.49 14.57
CA ALA A 144 37.06 -10.11 15.81
C ALA A 144 38.13 -10.14 16.90
N VAL A 145 39.36 -10.53 16.56
CA VAL A 145 40.54 -10.46 17.44
C VAL A 145 40.84 -9.02 17.84
N TRP A 146 40.66 -8.05 16.95
CA TRP A 146 40.78 -6.63 17.30
C TRP A 146 39.74 -6.21 18.34
N TYR A 147 38.45 -6.53 18.16
CA TYR A 147 37.39 -6.14 19.10
C TYR A 147 37.62 -6.68 20.50
N TYR A 148 37.90 -7.98 20.64
CA TYR A 148 38.14 -8.61 21.94
C TYR A 148 39.30 -7.92 22.70
N ASN A 149 40.42 -7.66 22.01
CA ASN A 149 41.57 -6.97 22.59
C ASN A 149 41.30 -5.48 22.87
N HIS A 150 40.57 -4.79 21.99
CA HIS A 150 40.20 -3.37 22.12
C HIS A 150 39.25 -3.11 23.30
N LEU A 151 38.39 -4.08 23.61
CA LEU A 151 37.48 -4.07 24.77
C LEU A 151 38.12 -4.72 26.01
N ALA A 152 39.45 -4.94 26.00
CA ALA A 152 40.23 -5.50 27.11
C ALA A 152 39.69 -6.83 27.67
N GLY A 153 39.05 -7.65 26.82
CA GLY A 153 38.41 -8.91 27.23
C GLY A 153 37.13 -8.77 28.06
N MET A 154 36.50 -7.58 28.11
CA MET A 154 35.22 -7.37 28.80
C MET A 154 33.99 -7.88 28.02
N MET A 155 34.16 -8.31 26.78
CA MET A 155 33.11 -8.77 25.89
C MET A 155 33.66 -9.88 25.00
N ASP A 156 33.07 -11.07 25.08
CA ASP A 156 33.40 -12.18 24.19
C ASP A 156 32.92 -11.89 22.77
N VAL A 157 33.67 -12.36 21.76
CA VAL A 157 33.36 -12.11 20.36
C VAL A 157 33.13 -13.43 19.63
N VAL A 158 32.01 -13.56 18.93
CA VAL A 158 31.66 -14.76 18.17
C VAL A 158 31.67 -14.44 16.68
N MET A 159 32.66 -14.96 15.95
CA MET A 159 32.67 -14.93 14.49
C MET A 159 31.86 -16.11 13.95
N ILE A 160 30.91 -15.81 13.06
CA ILE A 160 30.09 -16.84 12.40
C ILE A 160 30.44 -16.95 10.91
N THR A 161 30.74 -18.18 10.49
CA THR A 161 31.20 -18.53 9.14
C THR A 161 30.84 -19.98 8.81
N GLU A 162 30.46 -20.26 7.56
CA GLU A 162 30.28 -21.63 7.08
C GLU A 162 31.58 -22.20 6.43
N ASP A 163 32.68 -21.44 6.41
CA ASP A 163 33.99 -21.92 5.96
C ASP A 163 34.58 -22.88 7.01
N GLN A 164 34.41 -24.17 6.76
CA GLN A 164 34.89 -25.24 7.64
C GLN A 164 36.42 -25.28 7.79
N GLU A 165 37.19 -24.78 6.80
CA GLU A 165 38.64 -24.61 6.99
C GLU A 165 38.93 -23.49 7.99
N ALA A 166 38.20 -22.38 7.91
CA ALA A 166 38.35 -21.26 8.85
C ALA A 166 37.91 -21.63 10.27
N VAL A 167 36.80 -22.37 10.45
CA VAL A 167 36.39 -22.90 11.76
C VAL A 167 37.49 -23.78 12.35
N ALA A 168 38.02 -24.73 11.57
CA ALA A 168 39.10 -25.61 12.02
C ALA A 168 40.42 -24.87 12.30
N GLN A 169 40.73 -23.79 11.56
CA GLN A 169 41.95 -23.01 11.72
C GLN A 169 41.92 -22.05 12.91
N TYR A 170 40.80 -21.36 13.14
CA TYR A 170 40.75 -20.19 14.04
C TYR A 170 40.13 -20.45 15.41
N SER A 171 39.26 -21.46 15.54
CA SER A 171 38.46 -21.73 16.77
C SER A 171 39.25 -21.98 18.06
N SER A 172 40.55 -22.25 17.98
CA SER A 172 41.43 -22.50 19.14
C SER A 172 42.58 -21.50 19.30
N LEU A 173 42.62 -20.42 18.51
CA LEU A 173 43.75 -19.46 18.52
C LEU A 173 43.61 -18.31 19.52
N ASN A 174 42.41 -18.05 20.04
CA ASN A 174 42.14 -17.00 21.03
C ASN A 174 41.02 -17.46 21.97
N SER A 175 41.19 -17.26 23.29
CA SER A 175 40.28 -17.77 24.32
C SER A 175 38.93 -17.04 24.41
N GLY A 176 38.80 -15.85 23.83
CA GLY A 176 37.55 -15.06 23.83
C GLY A 176 37.12 -14.62 22.42
N VAL A 177 37.63 -15.30 21.38
CA VAL A 177 37.13 -15.18 20.01
C VAL A 177 36.74 -16.55 19.50
N TYR A 178 35.46 -16.86 19.61
CA TYR A 178 34.90 -18.12 19.13
C TYR A 178 34.66 -18.02 17.62
N VAL A 179 35.02 -19.06 16.87
CA VAL A 179 34.77 -19.15 15.41
C VAL A 179 33.98 -20.42 15.14
N ILE A 180 32.72 -20.27 14.73
CA ILE A 180 31.74 -21.37 14.66
C ILE A 180 30.80 -21.23 13.46
N SER A 181 30.08 -22.30 13.13
CA SER A 181 28.99 -22.27 12.14
C SER A 181 27.79 -21.47 12.62
N VAL A 182 26.92 -21.05 11.70
CA VAL A 182 25.63 -20.43 12.04
C VAL A 182 24.73 -21.43 12.79
N GLN A 183 24.82 -22.73 12.49
CA GLN A 183 24.07 -23.76 13.21
C GLN A 183 24.49 -23.87 14.68
N ASP A 184 25.79 -23.88 14.95
CA ASP A 184 26.32 -24.00 16.31
C ASP A 184 26.12 -22.69 17.08
N TYR A 185 26.19 -21.54 16.41
CA TYR A 185 25.80 -20.25 16.99
C TYR A 185 24.34 -20.28 17.47
N LEU A 186 23.40 -20.64 16.60
CA LEU A 186 21.98 -20.71 16.97
C LEU A 186 21.73 -21.75 18.08
N ARG A 187 22.44 -22.89 18.07
CA ARG A 187 22.31 -23.92 19.11
C ARG A 187 22.84 -23.48 20.47
N ASN A 188 23.94 -22.74 20.50
CA ASN A 188 24.65 -22.41 21.73
C ASN A 188 24.20 -21.08 22.34
N PHE A 189 23.86 -20.08 21.51
CA PHE A 189 23.53 -18.72 21.94
C PHE A 189 22.07 -18.32 21.71
N CYS A 190 21.33 -18.99 20.81
CA CYS A 190 19.92 -18.70 20.52
C CYS A 190 19.01 -19.95 20.56
N PRO A 191 19.09 -20.83 21.58
CA PRO A 191 18.34 -22.10 21.60
C PRO A 191 16.82 -21.93 21.65
N GLU A 192 16.31 -20.81 22.14
CA GLU A 192 14.87 -20.54 22.26
C GLU A 192 14.25 -20.03 20.93
N LEU A 193 15.06 -19.54 19.99
CA LEU A 193 14.60 -18.93 18.74
C LEU A 193 14.35 -19.97 17.64
N GLN A 194 13.44 -20.93 17.88
CA GLN A 194 13.20 -22.07 16.98
C GLN A 194 12.98 -21.67 15.51
N VAL A 195 12.32 -20.54 15.26
CA VAL A 195 12.07 -20.02 13.89
C VAL A 195 13.39 -19.77 13.12
N ALA A 196 14.46 -19.35 13.80
CA ALA A 196 15.78 -19.18 13.18
C ALA A 196 16.47 -20.52 12.88
N HIS A 197 16.25 -21.56 13.70
CA HIS A 197 16.75 -22.92 13.44
C HIS A 197 16.07 -23.55 12.22
N ASP A 198 14.75 -23.42 12.15
CA ASP A 198 13.95 -23.92 11.03
C ASP A 198 14.38 -23.23 9.72
N LEU A 199 14.52 -21.89 9.76
CA LEU A 199 15.00 -21.06 8.65
C LEU A 199 16.43 -21.41 8.22
N TYR A 200 17.37 -21.57 9.16
CA TYR A 200 18.74 -22.02 8.85
C TYR A 200 18.68 -23.35 8.08
N SER A 201 17.92 -24.33 8.57
CA SER A 201 17.82 -25.65 7.93
C SER A 201 17.33 -25.58 6.48
N SER A 202 16.41 -24.66 6.16
CA SER A 202 15.89 -24.49 4.80
C SER A 202 16.86 -23.72 3.88
N ILE A 203 17.53 -22.68 4.39
CA ILE A 203 18.57 -21.95 3.63
C ILE A 203 19.75 -22.86 3.30
N SER A 204 20.32 -23.55 4.30
CA SER A 204 21.50 -24.41 4.10
C SER A 204 21.22 -25.53 3.10
N GLN A 205 20.00 -26.07 3.07
CA GLN A 205 19.63 -27.05 2.06
C GLN A 205 19.52 -26.44 0.65
N ALA A 206 18.87 -25.29 0.50
CA ALA A 206 18.74 -24.62 -0.80
C ALA A 206 20.12 -24.31 -1.43
N LEU A 207 21.12 -23.98 -0.58
CA LEU A 207 22.51 -23.78 -0.99
C LEU A 207 23.17 -25.08 -1.48
N GLN A 208 23.15 -26.16 -0.69
CA GLN A 208 23.73 -27.46 -1.08
C GLN A 208 23.16 -28.01 -2.40
N GLU A 209 21.86 -27.82 -2.59
CA GLU A 209 21.15 -28.35 -3.76
C GLU A 209 21.44 -27.63 -5.07
N LYS A 210 21.88 -26.37 -4.99
CA LYS A 210 22.26 -25.53 -6.12
C LYS A 210 23.60 -25.95 -6.75
N GLU A 211 24.50 -26.52 -5.96
CA GLU A 211 25.79 -27.05 -6.46
C GLU A 211 25.63 -28.34 -7.29
N SER A 212 24.42 -28.92 -7.33
CA SER A 212 24.11 -30.24 -7.89
C SER A 212 23.34 -30.24 -9.22
N GLU A 213 23.09 -29.09 -9.87
CA GLU A 213 22.34 -29.04 -11.14
C GLU A 213 23.20 -29.34 -12.40
N GLY A 214 22.56 -29.90 -13.43
CA GLY A 214 23.19 -30.34 -14.68
C GLY A 214 23.42 -29.24 -15.73
N MET A 215 23.93 -29.60 -16.92
CA MET A 215 24.42 -28.63 -17.92
C MET A 215 23.48 -28.26 -19.07
N GLU A 216 22.37 -28.98 -19.29
CA GLU A 216 21.43 -28.65 -20.37
C GLU A 216 20.52 -27.47 -20.00
N ARG A 217 20.31 -26.52 -20.93
CA ARG A 217 19.68 -25.23 -20.64
C ARG A 217 18.29 -25.12 -21.27
N GLU A 218 17.29 -24.90 -20.42
CA GLU A 218 15.91 -24.64 -20.81
C GLU A 218 15.69 -23.18 -21.29
N TYR A 219 16.51 -22.26 -20.77
CA TYR A 219 16.41 -20.82 -21.01
C TYR A 219 17.71 -20.18 -21.55
N THR A 220 17.57 -19.09 -22.31
CA THR A 220 18.69 -18.28 -22.80
C THR A 220 19.34 -17.47 -21.67
N GLU A 221 20.66 -17.31 -21.68
CA GLU A 221 21.31 -16.45 -20.68
C GLU A 221 20.96 -14.98 -20.83
N HIS A 222 20.91 -14.27 -19.70
CA HIS A 222 20.73 -12.83 -19.68
C HIS A 222 22.02 -12.13 -20.11
N LEU A 223 21.89 -11.07 -20.92
CA LEU A 223 23.04 -10.27 -21.34
C LEU A 223 23.65 -9.49 -20.16
N PRO A 224 24.99 -9.32 -20.11
CA PRO A 224 25.63 -8.44 -19.15
C PRO A 224 25.08 -7.01 -19.19
N GLY A 225 24.98 -6.36 -18.03
CA GLY A 225 24.39 -5.02 -17.88
C GLY A 225 25.00 -3.96 -18.82
N GLU A 226 26.30 -4.02 -19.09
CA GLU A 226 26.97 -3.11 -20.05
C GLU A 226 26.38 -3.20 -21.47
N LEU A 227 25.98 -4.41 -21.91
CA LEU A 227 25.35 -4.63 -23.22
C LEU A 227 23.86 -4.27 -23.22
N LEU A 228 23.18 -4.48 -22.10
CA LEU A 228 21.79 -4.01 -21.92
C LEU A 228 21.73 -2.48 -21.99
N GLU A 229 22.56 -1.78 -21.22
CA GLU A 229 22.67 -0.32 -21.26
C GLU A 229 23.03 0.20 -22.65
N ALA A 230 23.98 -0.43 -23.35
CA ALA A 230 24.36 -0.03 -24.71
C ALA A 230 23.22 -0.25 -25.72
N GLY A 231 22.44 -1.33 -25.58
CA GLY A 231 21.28 -1.60 -26.41
C GLY A 231 20.10 -0.65 -26.15
N ILE A 232 19.87 -0.25 -24.90
CA ILE A 232 18.89 0.79 -24.53
C ILE A 232 19.32 2.15 -25.10
N LYS A 233 20.59 2.55 -24.87
CA LYS A 233 21.15 3.83 -25.35
C LYS A 233 21.24 3.94 -26.88
N SER A 234 21.14 2.84 -27.61
CA SER A 234 21.08 2.80 -29.09
C SER A 234 19.66 2.58 -29.63
N GLY A 235 18.64 2.50 -28.77
CA GLY A 235 17.25 2.27 -29.16
C GLY A 235 16.95 0.85 -29.67
N ARG A 236 17.89 -0.10 -29.56
CA ARG A 236 17.67 -1.52 -29.94
C ARG A 236 16.79 -2.24 -28.93
N TYR A 237 16.90 -1.92 -27.65
CA TYR A 237 16.15 -2.54 -26.57
C TYR A 237 15.23 -1.55 -25.87
N ILE A 238 14.07 -2.03 -25.44
CA ILE A 238 13.10 -1.31 -24.62
C ILE A 238 13.25 -1.79 -23.17
N GLN A 239 13.17 -0.87 -22.21
CA GLN A 239 13.14 -1.20 -20.77
C GLN A 239 11.73 -0.95 -20.20
N GLY A 240 11.34 -1.71 -19.18
CA GLY A 240 10.10 -1.45 -18.45
C GLY A 240 9.71 -2.56 -17.48
N THR A 241 8.60 -2.36 -16.77
CA THR A 241 8.09 -3.27 -15.74
C THR A 241 7.27 -4.42 -16.37
N LEU A 242 7.58 -5.66 -16.00
CA LEU A 242 6.86 -6.85 -16.46
C LEU A 242 5.51 -7.05 -15.73
N ASN A 243 4.41 -6.75 -16.39
CA ASN A 243 3.07 -7.11 -15.92
C ASN A 243 2.68 -8.51 -16.43
N VAL A 244 2.38 -9.45 -15.53
CA VAL A 244 1.97 -10.82 -15.90
C VAL A 244 0.45 -10.94 -15.78
N SER A 245 -0.21 -11.50 -16.80
CA SER A 245 -1.66 -11.62 -16.83
C SER A 245 -2.17 -12.46 -15.66
N LYS A 246 -3.09 -11.92 -14.83
CA LYS A 246 -3.73 -12.67 -13.73
C LYS A 246 -4.49 -13.89 -14.25
N HIS A 247 -5.10 -13.78 -15.42
CA HIS A 247 -5.91 -14.84 -16.04
C HIS A 247 -5.09 -15.83 -16.88
N ARG A 248 -3.93 -15.40 -17.42
CA ARG A 248 -3.11 -16.16 -18.37
C ARG A 248 -1.62 -16.20 -17.99
N ALA A 249 -1.32 -16.36 -16.71
CA ALA A 249 0.03 -16.25 -16.16
C ALA A 249 1.08 -17.19 -16.81
N HIS A 250 0.65 -18.28 -17.44
CA HIS A 250 1.53 -19.25 -18.11
C HIS A 250 1.98 -18.75 -19.50
N SER A 251 1.10 -18.04 -20.21
CA SER A 251 1.23 -17.73 -21.64
C SER A 251 1.38 -16.24 -21.95
N GLU A 252 0.87 -15.32 -21.10
CA GLU A 252 0.80 -13.89 -21.41
C GLU A 252 1.45 -13.00 -20.33
N ALA A 253 2.30 -12.07 -20.79
CA ALA A 253 2.75 -10.92 -20.03
C ALA A 253 2.89 -9.70 -20.96
N SER A 254 2.96 -8.50 -20.40
CA SER A 254 3.21 -7.25 -21.12
C SER A 254 4.26 -6.39 -20.40
N ILE A 255 4.93 -5.52 -21.15
CA ILE A 255 5.86 -4.52 -20.62
C ILE A 255 5.13 -3.19 -20.52
N MET A 256 5.06 -2.65 -19.30
CA MET A 256 4.66 -1.28 -19.06
C MET A 256 5.93 -0.42 -19.03
N THR A 257 6.07 0.44 -20.03
CA THR A 257 7.14 1.43 -20.10
C THR A 257 6.76 2.62 -19.22
N ASP A 258 7.55 2.90 -18.18
CA ASP A 258 7.34 4.09 -17.35
C ASP A 258 7.41 5.37 -18.23
N GLY A 259 6.57 6.37 -17.93
CA GLY A 259 6.16 7.47 -18.83
C GLY A 259 7.23 8.46 -19.34
N LEU A 260 8.51 8.12 -19.27
CA LEU A 260 9.60 8.84 -19.92
C LEU A 260 9.44 8.78 -21.45
N SER A 261 8.80 9.78 -22.03
CA SER A 261 8.56 9.84 -23.48
C SER A 261 9.89 9.83 -24.25
N ASN A 262 10.19 8.73 -24.94
CA ASN A 262 11.07 8.80 -26.10
C ASN A 262 10.37 9.67 -27.13
N LYS A 263 10.87 10.90 -27.35
CA LYS A 263 10.24 11.97 -28.16
C LYS A 263 10.22 11.69 -29.68
N ASN A 264 9.96 10.45 -30.10
CA ASN A 264 10.15 9.99 -31.48
C ASN A 264 9.23 8.83 -31.94
N THR A 265 8.21 8.43 -31.15
CA THR A 265 7.22 7.41 -31.57
C THR A 265 5.84 7.66 -30.97
N ASP A 266 4.81 7.76 -31.82
CA ASP A 266 3.37 7.80 -31.45
C ASP A 266 2.83 6.45 -30.94
N GLN A 267 3.61 5.75 -30.11
CA GLN A 267 3.32 4.38 -29.69
C GLN A 267 3.14 4.31 -28.18
N SER A 268 1.93 4.64 -27.72
CA SER A 268 1.43 4.38 -26.37
C SER A 268 1.18 2.89 -26.07
N TRP A 269 1.75 1.98 -26.87
CA TRP A 269 1.43 0.56 -26.89
C TRP A 269 2.49 -0.25 -26.16
N GLY A 270 2.14 -0.83 -25.01
CA GLY A 270 3.01 -1.75 -24.28
C GLY A 270 3.37 -3.00 -25.08
N VAL A 271 4.58 -3.53 -24.85
CA VAL A 271 5.12 -4.68 -25.60
C VAL A 271 4.59 -5.99 -25.03
N LEU A 272 4.03 -6.86 -25.87
CA LEU A 272 3.53 -8.18 -25.49
C LEU A 272 4.68 -9.20 -25.39
N VAL A 273 4.65 -10.09 -24.40
CA VAL A 273 5.66 -11.12 -24.16
C VAL A 273 4.96 -12.48 -24.02
N CYS A 274 4.91 -13.23 -25.12
CA CYS A 274 4.17 -14.49 -25.21
C CYS A 274 5.05 -15.71 -24.86
N GLY A 275 4.62 -16.47 -23.85
CA GLY A 275 5.19 -17.76 -23.46
C GLY A 275 6.43 -17.66 -22.55
N GLY A 276 6.59 -18.68 -21.69
CA GLY A 276 7.65 -18.73 -20.67
C GLY A 276 9.07 -18.53 -21.22
N LYS A 277 9.39 -19.07 -22.40
CA LYS A 277 10.73 -18.93 -23.02
C LYS A 277 11.06 -17.47 -23.41
N ASN A 278 10.10 -16.71 -23.93
CA ASN A 278 10.28 -15.28 -24.21
C ASN A 278 10.27 -14.42 -22.94
N ARG A 279 9.55 -14.84 -21.90
CA ARG A 279 9.62 -14.22 -20.55
C ARG A 279 10.95 -14.48 -19.84
N ASN A 280 11.71 -15.50 -20.26
CA ASN A 280 13.10 -15.78 -19.89
C ASN A 280 13.45 -15.54 -18.41
N ARG A 281 12.87 -16.36 -17.52
CA ARG A 281 13.12 -16.34 -16.06
C ARG A 281 12.78 -15.03 -15.33
N ALA A 282 12.03 -14.11 -15.95
CA ALA A 282 11.49 -12.92 -15.29
C ALA A 282 10.15 -13.20 -14.57
N VAL A 283 9.93 -12.48 -13.47
CA VAL A 283 8.77 -12.61 -12.57
C VAL A 283 7.98 -11.29 -12.55
N HIS A 284 6.71 -11.32 -12.17
CA HIS A 284 5.86 -10.14 -12.14
C HIS A 284 6.46 -8.96 -11.33
N GLY A 285 6.51 -7.79 -11.96
CA GLY A 285 7.09 -6.56 -11.43
C GLY A 285 8.60 -6.43 -11.61
N ASP A 286 9.30 -7.45 -12.14
CA ASP A 286 10.71 -7.29 -12.54
C ASP A 286 10.83 -6.16 -13.58
N GLN A 287 11.83 -5.29 -13.41
CA GLN A 287 12.24 -4.31 -14.41
C GLN A 287 13.17 -5.00 -15.41
N VAL A 288 12.71 -5.16 -16.64
CA VAL A 288 13.30 -6.03 -17.67
C VAL A 288 13.73 -5.24 -18.91
N VAL A 289 14.59 -5.86 -19.71
CA VAL A 289 15.05 -5.35 -21.00
C VAL A 289 14.60 -6.29 -22.11
N VAL A 290 13.91 -5.75 -23.10
CA VAL A 290 13.22 -6.50 -24.15
C VAL A 290 13.72 -6.12 -25.55
N GLU A 291 13.94 -7.13 -26.38
CA GLU A 291 14.15 -6.99 -27.82
C GLU A 291 12.84 -7.31 -28.54
N LEU A 292 12.42 -6.46 -29.48
CA LEU A 292 11.25 -6.70 -30.31
C LEU A 292 11.51 -7.84 -31.30
N LEU A 293 10.51 -8.71 -31.47
CA LEU A 293 10.49 -9.73 -32.52
C LEU A 293 10.17 -9.08 -33.89
N PRO A 294 10.52 -9.75 -35.01
CA PRO A 294 10.07 -9.36 -36.34
C PRO A 294 8.56 -9.14 -36.42
N LYS A 295 8.11 -8.20 -37.27
CA LYS A 295 6.68 -7.88 -37.42
C LYS A 295 5.79 -9.06 -37.87
N SER A 296 6.39 -10.11 -38.43
CA SER A 296 5.74 -11.38 -38.76
C SER A 296 5.45 -12.29 -37.56
N GLU A 297 6.04 -12.00 -36.39
CA GLU A 297 5.86 -12.74 -35.13
C GLU A 297 5.03 -11.95 -34.11
N TRP A 298 4.47 -10.81 -34.53
CA TRP A 298 3.64 -9.94 -33.69
C TRP A 298 2.25 -10.54 -33.50
N ARG A 299 1.86 -10.76 -32.24
CA ARG A 299 0.58 -11.37 -31.86
C ARG A 299 -0.40 -10.32 -31.34
N GLY A 300 -1.69 -10.58 -31.50
CA GLY A 300 -2.72 -9.84 -30.79
C GLY A 300 -2.87 -10.30 -29.34
N LYS A 301 -3.68 -9.57 -28.56
CA LYS A 301 -4.22 -10.09 -27.30
C LYS A 301 -5.36 -11.07 -27.62
N ASP A 302 -5.48 -12.13 -26.84
CA ASP A 302 -6.59 -13.07 -26.98
C ASP A 302 -7.82 -12.53 -26.23
N ASN A 303 -8.97 -12.49 -26.91
CA ASN A 303 -10.22 -11.93 -26.39
C ASN A 303 -11.15 -12.98 -25.75
N THR A 304 -10.73 -14.25 -25.66
CA THR A 304 -11.42 -15.25 -24.84
C THR A 304 -11.19 -15.02 -23.33
N LEU A 305 -12.20 -15.33 -22.51
CA LEU A 305 -12.07 -15.46 -21.06
C LEU A 305 -11.35 -16.77 -20.75
N ALA A 306 -10.24 -16.72 -20.03
CA ALA A 306 -9.55 -17.92 -19.58
C ALA A 306 -10.37 -18.64 -18.49
N GLU A 307 -10.44 -19.96 -18.55
CA GLU A 307 -10.98 -20.80 -17.46
C GLU A 307 -9.83 -21.27 -16.54
N GLY A 308 -10.03 -21.15 -15.23
CA GLY A 308 -8.95 -21.36 -14.25
C GLY A 308 -8.42 -22.80 -14.18
N GLN A 309 -7.20 -23.01 -14.69
CA GLN A 309 -6.39 -24.23 -14.67
C GLN A 309 -6.97 -25.44 -15.41
N GLY A 310 -7.30 -25.24 -16.70
CA GLY A 310 -7.25 -26.31 -17.71
C GLY A 310 -6.01 -26.14 -18.60
N GLU A 311 -5.49 -27.24 -19.18
CA GLU A 311 -4.54 -27.13 -20.29
C GLU A 311 -5.29 -26.69 -21.55
N GLU A 312 -5.12 -25.42 -21.94
CA GLU A 312 -5.66 -24.90 -23.20
C GLU A 312 -5.01 -25.65 -24.38
N LYS A 313 -5.78 -26.54 -25.02
CA LYS A 313 -5.45 -27.02 -26.37
C LYS A 313 -5.36 -25.81 -27.29
N SER A 314 -4.33 -25.78 -28.13
CA SER A 314 -4.06 -24.68 -29.05
C SER A 314 -5.26 -24.39 -29.96
N GLY A 315 -6.03 -23.37 -29.60
CA GLY A 315 -7.07 -22.79 -30.44
C GLY A 315 -6.47 -22.03 -31.63
N GLU A 316 -7.28 -21.85 -32.66
CA GLU A 316 -6.91 -21.05 -33.84
C GLU A 316 -6.82 -19.56 -33.49
N GLU A 317 -6.02 -18.80 -34.23
CA GLU A 317 -5.68 -17.42 -33.86
C GLU A 317 -6.90 -16.47 -33.95
N SER A 318 -7.41 -16.01 -32.80
CA SER A 318 -8.47 -15.00 -32.74
C SER A 318 -8.00 -13.68 -33.37
N GLY A 319 -8.90 -13.01 -34.10
CA GLY A 319 -8.62 -11.93 -35.05
C GLY A 319 -8.22 -10.56 -34.46
N SER A 320 -7.54 -10.53 -33.31
CA SER A 320 -7.03 -9.30 -32.71
C SER A 320 -5.98 -8.63 -33.60
N LYS A 321 -5.94 -7.28 -33.59
CA LYS A 321 -4.85 -6.51 -34.21
C LYS A 321 -3.49 -6.97 -33.65
N PRO A 322 -2.47 -7.19 -34.51
CA PRO A 322 -1.14 -7.63 -34.06
C PRO A 322 -0.41 -6.50 -33.33
N MET A 323 0.07 -6.78 -32.13
CA MET A 323 0.75 -5.84 -31.23
C MET A 323 2.27 -6.04 -31.22
N PRO A 324 3.07 -5.00 -30.94
CA PRO A 324 4.52 -5.14 -30.74
C PRO A 324 4.83 -6.26 -29.74
N THR A 325 5.46 -7.33 -30.23
CA THR A 325 5.76 -8.53 -29.43
C THR A 325 7.27 -8.65 -29.24
N GLY A 326 7.74 -9.08 -28.07
CA GLY A 326 9.16 -9.07 -27.71
C GLY A 326 9.59 -10.22 -26.78
N ARG A 327 10.91 -10.32 -26.58
CA ARG A 327 11.58 -11.30 -25.69
C ARG A 327 12.51 -10.63 -24.69
N VAL A 328 12.56 -11.15 -23.46
CA VAL A 328 13.40 -10.65 -22.36
C VAL A 328 14.85 -11.07 -22.57
N MET A 329 15.71 -10.08 -22.81
CA MET A 329 17.16 -10.21 -23.01
C MET A 329 17.95 -10.14 -21.70
N GLY A 330 17.35 -9.58 -20.64
CA GLY A 330 17.95 -9.45 -19.32
C GLY A 330 17.06 -8.68 -18.35
N ILE A 331 17.49 -8.62 -17.09
CA ILE A 331 16.70 -8.08 -15.98
C ILE A 331 17.56 -7.05 -15.25
N LEU A 332 17.08 -5.80 -15.17
CA LEU A 332 17.81 -4.69 -14.52
C LEU A 332 17.64 -4.73 -13.00
N GLN A 333 16.44 -5.06 -12.53
CA GLN A 333 16.11 -5.12 -11.11
C GLN A 333 15.04 -6.18 -10.84
N ARG A 334 15.35 -7.08 -9.90
CA ARG A 334 14.42 -8.11 -9.42
C ARG A 334 13.40 -7.55 -8.43
N ASN A 335 12.14 -7.87 -8.64
CA ASN A 335 11.01 -7.58 -7.74
C ASN A 335 10.59 -8.79 -6.89
N TRP A 336 11.48 -9.77 -6.71
CA TRP A 336 11.25 -10.89 -5.79
C TRP A 336 10.89 -10.39 -4.39
N ARG A 337 9.97 -11.08 -3.71
CA ARG A 337 9.48 -10.73 -2.38
C ARG A 337 9.23 -12.01 -1.58
N ASP A 338 8.67 -11.85 -0.39
CA ASP A 338 8.07 -12.95 0.35
C ASP A 338 6.82 -13.38 -0.43
N TYR A 339 6.73 -14.69 -0.71
CA TYR A 339 5.60 -15.30 -1.40
C TYR A 339 4.92 -16.28 -0.46
N VAL A 340 3.59 -16.23 -0.39
CA VAL A 340 2.82 -17.28 0.28
C VAL A 340 2.57 -18.42 -0.71
N VAL A 341 2.86 -19.64 -0.27
CA VAL A 341 2.66 -20.88 -1.02
C VAL A 341 1.87 -21.89 -0.18
N THR A 342 1.43 -22.94 -0.85
CA THR A 342 1.00 -24.21 -0.25
C THR A 342 1.78 -25.37 -0.87
N PHE A 343 1.93 -26.47 -0.16
CA PHE A 343 2.54 -27.68 -0.72
C PHE A 343 1.45 -28.54 -1.38
N PRO A 344 1.68 -29.05 -2.61
CA PRO A 344 0.70 -29.88 -3.30
C PRO A 344 0.47 -31.21 -2.57
N PRO A 345 -0.71 -31.83 -2.70
CA PRO A 345 -0.98 -33.15 -2.12
C PRO A 345 0.01 -34.21 -2.59
N ARG A 346 0.35 -35.12 -1.68
CA ARG A 346 1.28 -36.22 -1.96
C ARG A 346 0.63 -37.30 -2.81
N GLU A 347 1.05 -37.41 -4.07
CA GLU A 347 0.68 -38.54 -4.94
C GLU A 347 1.52 -39.79 -4.61
N GLY A 348 0.95 -40.70 -3.82
CA GLY A 348 1.53 -42.02 -3.54
C GLY A 348 1.95 -42.26 -2.09
N PRO A 349 2.43 -43.48 -1.77
CA PRO A 349 2.69 -43.88 -0.39
C PRO A 349 3.79 -43.04 0.30
N PRO A 350 3.75 -42.94 1.65
CA PRO A 350 4.79 -42.27 2.42
C PRO A 350 6.14 -42.99 2.26
N PRO A 351 7.27 -42.28 2.34
CA PRO A 351 8.59 -42.88 2.17
C PRO A 351 8.98 -43.62 3.44
N GLN A 352 9.72 -44.73 3.31
CA GLN A 352 10.21 -45.49 4.46
C GLN A 352 11.32 -44.78 5.25
N THR A 353 11.81 -43.64 4.74
CA THR A 353 12.79 -42.76 5.39
C THR A 353 12.30 -41.31 5.38
N ARG A 354 12.61 -40.55 6.44
CA ARG A 354 12.44 -39.08 6.46
C ARG A 354 13.54 -38.37 5.63
N ASN A 355 13.76 -38.83 4.41
CA ASN A 355 14.69 -38.16 3.49
C ASN A 355 14.02 -36.92 2.92
N THR A 356 14.78 -35.83 2.85
CA THR A 356 14.27 -34.54 2.40
C THR A 356 13.84 -34.56 0.93
N GLN A 357 12.72 -33.89 0.60
CA GLN A 357 12.11 -33.99 -0.73
C GLN A 357 12.08 -32.63 -1.43
N ARG A 358 12.43 -32.63 -2.74
CA ARG A 358 12.25 -31.50 -3.67
C ARG A 358 10.79 -31.43 -4.08
N ILE A 359 10.09 -30.35 -3.72
CA ILE A 359 8.65 -30.20 -3.93
C ILE A 359 8.37 -28.86 -4.64
N LEU A 360 7.47 -28.89 -5.62
CA LEU A 360 7.02 -27.70 -6.34
C LEU A 360 5.87 -27.05 -5.59
N ALA A 361 6.20 -26.17 -4.65
CA ALA A 361 5.24 -25.37 -3.91
C ALA A 361 4.46 -24.43 -4.85
N VAL A 362 3.16 -24.26 -4.58
CA VAL A 362 2.24 -23.50 -5.43
C VAL A 362 1.99 -22.13 -4.80
N PRO A 363 2.40 -21.02 -5.44
CA PRO A 363 2.12 -19.67 -4.95
C PRO A 363 0.64 -19.34 -4.93
N TRP A 364 0.25 -18.56 -3.93
CA TRP A 364 -1.08 -17.97 -3.79
C TRP A 364 -1.41 -17.07 -4.98
N ASP A 365 -0.51 -16.15 -5.35
CA ASP A 365 -0.61 -15.33 -6.57
C ASP A 365 -0.24 -16.15 -7.83
N HIS A 366 -1.24 -16.46 -8.65
CA HIS A 366 -1.12 -17.18 -9.92
C HIS A 366 -0.06 -16.62 -10.89
N ARG A 367 0.30 -15.32 -10.78
CA ARG A 367 1.32 -14.67 -11.63
C ARG A 367 2.73 -15.15 -11.35
N ILE A 368 2.96 -15.82 -10.22
CA ILE A 368 4.25 -16.33 -9.78
C ILE A 368 4.36 -17.82 -10.18
N PRO A 369 5.46 -18.25 -10.82
CA PRO A 369 5.66 -19.66 -11.16
C PRO A 369 5.82 -20.53 -9.91
N LYS A 370 5.48 -21.82 -10.00
CA LYS A 370 5.74 -22.80 -8.93
C LYS A 370 7.20 -22.74 -8.49
N ILE A 371 7.45 -22.73 -7.20
CA ILE A 371 8.79 -22.57 -6.61
C ILE A 371 9.26 -23.94 -6.13
N ARG A 372 10.48 -24.35 -6.50
CA ARG A 372 11.09 -25.57 -5.96
C ARG A 372 11.62 -25.26 -4.57
N ILE A 373 10.97 -25.86 -3.57
CA ILE A 373 11.36 -25.82 -2.16
C ILE A 373 11.79 -27.22 -1.76
N SER A 374 12.84 -27.32 -0.94
CA SER A 374 13.27 -28.59 -0.37
C SER A 374 13.02 -28.60 1.14
N THR A 375 12.31 -29.62 1.63
CA THR A 375 11.87 -29.70 3.03
C THR A 375 11.49 -31.14 3.43
N GLN A 376 11.51 -31.42 4.74
CA GLN A 376 11.01 -32.67 5.33
C GLN A 376 9.56 -32.54 5.85
N GLN A 377 9.01 -31.33 5.88
CA GLN A 377 7.75 -31.02 6.57
C GLN A 377 6.54 -30.88 5.64
N ALA A 378 6.71 -30.93 4.30
CA ALA A 378 5.63 -30.66 3.34
C ALA A 378 4.38 -31.54 3.55
N ASP A 379 4.54 -32.84 3.80
CA ASP A 379 3.41 -33.76 4.08
C ASP A 379 2.61 -33.34 5.35
N ALA A 380 3.20 -32.60 6.28
CA ALA A 380 2.52 -32.04 7.46
C ALA A 380 2.03 -30.59 7.26
N LEU A 381 2.57 -29.88 6.27
CA LEU A 381 2.27 -28.48 5.94
C LEU A 381 1.41 -28.31 4.68
N GLN A 382 0.87 -29.41 4.13
CA GLN A 382 0.09 -29.44 2.89
C GLN A 382 -1.05 -28.41 2.88
N ASP A 383 -1.88 -28.41 3.91
CA ASP A 383 -3.03 -27.51 4.05
C ASP A 383 -2.70 -26.21 4.81
N HIS A 384 -1.42 -25.87 4.94
CA HIS A 384 -0.95 -24.64 5.59
C HIS A 384 -0.47 -23.60 4.57
N ARG A 385 -0.72 -22.32 4.88
CA ARG A 385 -0.07 -21.20 4.18
C ARG A 385 1.34 -21.04 4.72
N VAL A 386 2.34 -21.09 3.84
CA VAL A 386 3.77 -21.05 4.17
C VAL A 386 4.42 -19.91 3.41
N VAL A 387 5.26 -19.11 4.07
CA VAL A 387 6.06 -18.05 3.44
C VAL A 387 7.35 -18.66 2.90
N VAL A 388 7.67 -18.37 1.64
CA VAL A 388 8.93 -18.75 0.99
C VAL A 388 9.59 -17.55 0.31
N ARG A 389 10.88 -17.68 -0.01
CA ARG A 389 11.64 -16.73 -0.83
C ARG A 389 12.23 -17.44 -2.05
N ILE A 390 12.40 -16.70 -3.14
CA ILE A 390 13.13 -17.16 -4.33
C ILE A 390 14.60 -16.77 -4.17
N ASP A 391 15.48 -17.77 -4.21
CA ASP A 391 16.94 -17.59 -4.05
C ASP A 391 17.64 -17.47 -5.41
N SER A 392 17.22 -18.28 -6.38
CA SER A 392 17.79 -18.29 -7.72
C SER A 392 16.85 -18.85 -8.78
N TRP A 393 17.20 -18.61 -10.04
CA TRP A 393 16.56 -19.27 -11.18
C TRP A 393 17.61 -19.48 -12.28
N GLU A 394 18.22 -20.65 -12.23
CA GLU A 394 19.23 -21.14 -13.15
C GLU A 394 18.67 -21.29 -14.58
N SER A 395 19.51 -21.13 -15.60
CA SER A 395 19.11 -21.32 -17.01
C SER A 395 18.77 -22.76 -17.37
N THR A 396 19.17 -23.70 -16.51
CA THR A 396 18.98 -25.16 -16.56
C THR A 396 17.62 -25.59 -15.99
N SER A 397 16.97 -24.75 -15.18
CA SER A 397 15.76 -25.12 -14.44
C SER A 397 14.49 -24.43 -14.98
N LEU A 398 13.43 -25.21 -15.20
CA LEU A 398 12.09 -24.72 -15.55
C LEU A 398 11.44 -23.88 -14.42
N TYR A 399 11.87 -24.06 -13.17
CA TYR A 399 11.30 -23.43 -11.98
C TYR A 399 12.39 -22.74 -11.14
N PRO A 400 12.09 -21.60 -10.47
CA PRO A 400 13.00 -21.01 -9.50
C PRO A 400 13.24 -21.94 -8.30
N ASN A 401 14.43 -21.86 -7.72
CA ASN A 401 14.82 -22.49 -6.46
C ASN A 401 14.56 -21.50 -5.29
N GLY A 402 14.18 -22.03 -4.12
CA GLY A 402 13.85 -21.22 -2.95
C GLY A 402 13.83 -21.99 -1.61
N HIS A 403 13.75 -21.23 -0.51
CA HIS A 403 13.66 -21.76 0.85
C HIS A 403 12.36 -21.32 1.56
N SER A 404 12.01 -22.05 2.62
CA SER A 404 10.90 -21.75 3.53
C SER A 404 11.34 -20.79 4.63
N VAL A 405 10.53 -19.78 4.91
CA VAL A 405 10.80 -18.73 5.91
C VAL A 405 10.01 -18.96 7.20
N ARG A 406 8.69 -19.19 7.10
CA ARG A 406 7.81 -19.47 8.24
C ARG A 406 6.46 -20.02 7.81
N VAL A 407 5.78 -20.75 8.70
CA VAL A 407 4.37 -21.14 8.55
C VAL A 407 3.48 -20.01 9.11
N LEU A 408 2.30 -19.79 8.52
CA LEU A 408 1.33 -18.78 8.99
C LEU A 408 0.17 -19.41 9.79
N GLY A 409 -0.40 -20.50 9.26
CA GLY A 409 -1.62 -21.16 9.77
C GLY A 409 -2.27 -21.97 8.66
N LYS A 410 -3.52 -22.45 8.82
CA LYS A 410 -4.17 -23.26 7.78
C LYS A 410 -4.84 -22.40 6.72
N ALA A 411 -4.85 -22.91 5.47
CA ALA A 411 -5.58 -22.27 4.39
C ALA A 411 -7.08 -22.18 4.72
N GLY A 412 -7.66 -21.01 4.49
CA GLY A 412 -9.08 -20.71 4.78
C GLY A 412 -9.40 -20.30 6.23
N GLU A 413 -8.45 -20.34 7.17
CA GLU A 413 -8.61 -19.70 8.48
C GLU A 413 -8.46 -18.16 8.31
N LEU A 414 -9.44 -17.37 8.81
CA LEU A 414 -9.52 -15.91 8.56
C LEU A 414 -8.21 -15.17 8.87
N GLU A 415 -7.61 -15.40 10.05
CA GLU A 415 -6.34 -14.77 10.44
C GLU A 415 -5.18 -15.15 9.49
N THR A 416 -5.21 -16.36 8.93
CA THR A 416 -4.17 -16.84 8.02
C THR A 416 -4.31 -16.23 6.63
N GLU A 417 -5.53 -16.10 6.11
CA GLU A 417 -5.78 -15.40 4.85
C GLU A 417 -5.51 -13.88 4.99
N ILE A 418 -5.87 -13.25 6.11
CA ILE A 418 -5.53 -11.84 6.40
C ILE A 418 -4.00 -11.64 6.45
N GLN A 419 -3.25 -12.50 7.14
CA GLN A 419 -1.78 -12.45 7.10
C GLN A 419 -1.22 -12.68 5.70
N THR A 420 -1.83 -13.57 4.91
CA THR A 420 -1.45 -13.83 3.52
C THR A 420 -1.63 -12.58 2.66
N ILE A 421 -2.76 -11.88 2.78
CA ILE A 421 -3.04 -10.61 2.08
C ILE A 421 -1.99 -9.55 2.41
N LEU A 422 -1.60 -9.40 3.68
CA LEU A 422 -0.58 -8.43 4.09
C LEU A 422 0.79 -8.74 3.47
N ILE A 423 1.21 -10.01 3.53
CA ILE A 423 2.53 -10.46 3.03
C ILE A 423 2.61 -10.34 1.51
N GLU A 424 1.58 -10.78 0.78
CA GLU A 424 1.53 -10.71 -0.69
C GLU A 424 1.58 -9.26 -1.22
N ASN A 425 1.17 -8.28 -0.40
CA ASN A 425 1.23 -6.85 -0.70
C ASN A 425 2.45 -6.12 -0.09
N CYS A 426 3.45 -6.85 0.45
CA CYS A 426 4.62 -6.26 1.12
C CYS A 426 4.27 -5.31 2.29
N ILE A 427 3.18 -5.62 3.02
CA ILE A 427 2.77 -4.92 4.23
C ILE A 427 3.34 -5.66 5.44
N HIS A 428 4.07 -4.93 6.27
CA HIS A 428 4.63 -5.41 7.52
C HIS A 428 4.21 -4.43 8.62
N VAL A 429 3.38 -4.92 9.53
CA VAL A 429 2.69 -4.16 10.58
C VAL A 429 2.85 -4.88 11.92
N PRO A 430 4.07 -4.89 12.50
CA PRO A 430 4.31 -5.52 13.79
C PRO A 430 3.60 -4.73 14.91
N PRO A 431 3.40 -5.32 16.10
CA PRO A 431 3.04 -4.56 17.28
C PRO A 431 4.06 -3.43 17.54
N PHE A 432 3.59 -2.30 18.05
CA PHE A 432 4.46 -1.22 18.52
C PHE A 432 5.26 -1.74 19.73
N SER A 433 6.57 -1.51 19.71
CA SER A 433 7.49 -1.99 20.75
C SER A 433 7.41 -1.16 22.03
N ASP A 434 7.78 -1.74 23.17
CA ASP A 434 7.91 -1.04 24.45
C ASP A 434 8.73 0.25 24.38
N ALA A 435 9.74 0.30 23.51
CA ALA A 435 10.56 1.49 23.29
C ALA A 435 9.77 2.63 22.63
N GLN A 436 8.90 2.31 21.67
CA GLN A 436 7.98 3.28 21.05
C GLN A 436 6.86 3.67 22.01
N LEU A 437 6.31 2.71 22.78
CA LEU A 437 5.29 3.01 23.79
C LEU A 437 5.82 3.89 24.94
N LYS A 438 7.13 3.83 25.25
CA LYS A 438 7.81 4.74 26.19
C LYS A 438 8.01 6.16 25.66
N GLU A 439 7.88 6.42 24.35
CA GLU A 439 7.83 7.77 23.80
C GLU A 439 6.46 8.45 23.99
N MET A 440 5.41 7.67 24.30
CA MET A 440 4.04 8.17 24.35
C MET A 440 3.76 8.97 25.65
N PRO A 441 2.97 10.06 25.59
CA PRO A 441 2.47 10.70 26.79
C PRO A 441 1.56 9.74 27.58
N VAL A 442 1.71 9.70 28.91
CA VAL A 442 0.82 8.91 29.75
C VAL A 442 -0.53 9.62 29.87
N ASN A 443 -1.59 8.94 29.43
CA ASN A 443 -2.97 9.27 29.76
C ASN A 443 -3.62 8.06 30.44
N SER A 444 -4.00 8.19 31.71
CA SER A 444 -4.74 7.15 32.45
C SER A 444 -5.66 7.77 33.50
N ALA A 445 -6.59 6.99 34.05
CA ALA A 445 -7.48 7.48 35.13
C ALA A 445 -6.72 7.97 36.38
N GLU A 446 -5.55 7.37 36.67
CA GLU A 446 -4.69 7.77 37.79
C GLU A 446 -3.79 8.96 37.45
N LYS A 447 -3.37 9.06 36.19
CA LYS A 447 -2.48 10.11 35.67
C LYS A 447 -3.02 10.63 34.34
N PRO A 448 -4.09 11.45 34.36
CA PRO A 448 -4.68 11.98 33.14
C PRO A 448 -3.74 12.98 32.49
N TRP A 449 -3.67 12.93 31.17
CA TRP A 449 -2.90 13.88 30.38
C TRP A 449 -3.48 15.29 30.54
N ARG A 450 -2.60 16.30 30.46
CA ARG A 450 -2.96 17.72 30.55
C ARG A 450 -2.13 18.49 29.54
N MET A 451 -2.73 19.54 28.97
CA MET A 451 -2.01 20.49 28.14
C MET A 451 -0.86 21.14 28.92
N ASP A 452 0.26 21.35 28.23
CA ASP A 452 1.42 22.07 28.73
C ASP A 452 1.09 23.58 28.81
N PRO A 453 1.21 24.24 29.97
CA PRO A 453 1.01 25.68 30.11
C PRO A 453 1.80 26.53 29.11
N ALA A 454 2.98 26.10 28.67
CA ALA A 454 3.74 26.81 27.63
C ALA A 454 3.04 26.75 26.26
N GLN A 455 2.52 25.58 25.87
CA GLN A 455 1.72 25.42 24.66
C GLN A 455 0.38 26.14 24.74
N VAL A 456 -0.24 26.23 25.92
CA VAL A 456 -1.48 27.01 26.12
C VAL A 456 -1.22 28.51 25.93
N ALA A 457 -0.04 29.02 26.31
CA ALA A 457 0.34 30.42 26.10
C ALA A 457 0.77 30.76 24.66
N GLU A 458 1.26 29.77 23.89
CA GLU A 458 1.73 29.96 22.50
C GLU A 458 0.60 29.87 21.44
N ARG A 459 -0.38 29.00 21.68
CA ARG A 459 -1.39 28.61 20.68
C ARG A 459 -2.60 29.56 20.65
N ARG A 460 -3.24 29.73 19.49
CA ARG A 460 -4.50 30.48 19.37
C ARG A 460 -5.62 29.70 20.05
N ASP A 461 -6.15 30.19 21.16
CA ASP A 461 -7.24 29.53 21.89
C ASP A 461 -8.59 29.78 21.21
N LEU A 462 -9.27 28.71 20.81
CA LEU A 462 -10.57 28.74 20.16
C LEU A 462 -11.68 28.14 21.03
N ARG A 463 -11.35 27.50 22.17
CA ARG A 463 -12.23 26.62 22.97
C ARG A 463 -13.53 27.26 23.45
N GLU A 464 -13.52 28.57 23.71
CA GLU A 464 -14.70 29.33 24.17
C GLU A 464 -15.24 30.30 23.11
N SER A 465 -14.52 30.50 22.00
CA SER A 465 -14.82 31.55 21.01
C SER A 465 -15.42 31.02 19.71
N HIS A 466 -15.35 29.71 19.45
CA HIS A 466 -15.85 29.05 18.25
C HIS A 466 -16.67 27.82 18.63
N LEU A 467 -17.79 27.61 17.94
CA LEU A 467 -18.48 26.32 17.99
C LEU A 467 -17.76 25.35 17.05
N VAL A 468 -16.95 24.46 17.61
CA VAL A 468 -16.18 23.43 16.89
C VAL A 468 -16.91 22.09 17.00
N PHE A 469 -16.99 21.31 15.93
CA PHE A 469 -17.59 19.96 15.91
C PHE A 469 -16.99 19.08 14.80
N SER A 470 -17.11 17.75 14.91
CA SER A 470 -16.76 16.81 13.83
C SER A 470 -18.01 16.24 13.15
N ILE A 471 -17.83 15.70 11.94
CA ILE A 471 -18.87 14.96 11.21
C ILE A 471 -18.21 13.77 10.50
N ASP A 472 -18.47 12.58 11.03
CA ASP A 472 -17.70 11.37 10.76
C ASP A 472 -18.57 10.19 10.25
N PRO A 473 -17.94 9.13 9.71
CA PRO A 473 -18.59 7.83 9.57
C PRO A 473 -19.01 7.28 10.94
N LYS A 474 -20.18 6.63 11.02
CA LYS A 474 -20.64 5.98 12.24
C LYS A 474 -19.65 4.91 12.72
N GLY A 475 -19.13 5.09 13.93
CA GLY A 475 -18.07 4.25 14.51
C GLY A 475 -16.64 4.69 14.18
N CYS A 476 -16.42 5.96 13.82
CA CYS A 476 -15.09 6.56 13.77
C CYS A 476 -14.49 6.69 15.19
N GLU A 477 -13.19 6.41 15.33
CA GLU A 477 -12.42 6.49 16.58
C GLU A 477 -11.25 7.49 16.47
N ASP A 478 -10.72 7.66 15.25
CA ASP A 478 -9.61 8.50 14.82
C ASP A 478 -10.13 9.76 14.11
N VAL A 479 -10.74 10.66 14.87
CA VAL A 479 -11.26 11.94 14.37
C VAL A 479 -10.07 12.86 14.06
N ASP A 480 -9.63 12.83 12.80
CA ASP A 480 -8.54 13.67 12.28
C ASP A 480 -8.89 15.17 12.26
N ASP A 481 -10.15 15.52 11.98
CA ASP A 481 -10.57 16.89 11.68
C ASP A 481 -11.90 17.33 12.32
N THR A 482 -12.01 18.62 12.57
CA THR A 482 -13.21 19.31 13.04
C THR A 482 -13.40 20.63 12.30
N LEU A 483 -14.63 21.12 12.26
CA LEU A 483 -15.04 22.34 11.57
C LEU A 483 -15.61 23.35 12.56
N SER A 484 -15.49 24.64 12.22
CA SER A 484 -16.29 25.71 12.82
C SER A 484 -16.71 26.75 11.77
N VAL A 485 -17.82 27.43 12.01
CA VAL A 485 -18.27 28.57 11.19
C VAL A 485 -19.03 29.57 12.05
N ARG A 486 -18.81 30.87 11.79
CA ARG A 486 -19.53 31.97 12.47
C ARG A 486 -19.58 33.24 11.62
N SER A 487 -20.62 34.04 11.76
CA SER A 487 -20.68 35.37 11.13
C SER A 487 -19.85 36.40 11.89
N LEU A 488 -19.12 37.23 11.17
CA LEU A 488 -18.36 38.38 11.65
C LEU A 488 -18.99 39.71 11.19
N ALA A 489 -18.50 40.83 11.75
CA ALA A 489 -18.76 42.19 11.27
C ALA A 489 -20.24 42.55 10.99
N GLY A 490 -21.15 42.07 11.85
CA GLY A 490 -22.59 42.33 11.71
C GLY A 490 -23.29 41.55 10.61
N GLY A 491 -22.72 40.43 10.15
CA GLY A 491 -23.29 39.53 9.14
C GLY A 491 -22.69 39.68 7.73
N LYS A 492 -21.76 40.61 7.52
CA LYS A 492 -21.12 40.86 6.22
C LYS A 492 -19.99 39.89 5.86
N LEU A 493 -19.43 39.22 6.86
CA LEU A 493 -18.29 38.32 6.71
C LEU A 493 -18.59 37.01 7.43
N LEU A 494 -17.98 35.92 6.98
CA LEU A 494 -17.98 34.63 7.67
C LEU A 494 -16.55 34.26 8.07
N GLU A 495 -16.34 33.79 9.29
CA GLU A 495 -15.11 33.08 9.67
C GLU A 495 -15.38 31.58 9.57
N LEU A 496 -14.64 30.89 8.72
CA LEU A 496 -14.67 29.44 8.53
C LEU A 496 -13.38 28.85 9.11
N GLY A 497 -13.48 27.78 9.90
CA GLY A 497 -12.34 27.08 10.48
C GLY A 497 -12.32 25.60 10.11
N VAL A 498 -11.16 25.13 9.68
CA VAL A 498 -10.82 23.70 9.56
C VAL A 498 -9.70 23.43 10.54
N HIS A 499 -9.91 22.52 11.49
CA HIS A 499 -8.98 22.24 12.59
C HIS A 499 -8.59 20.76 12.56
N ILE A 500 -7.32 20.48 12.27
CA ILE A 500 -6.76 19.13 12.09
C ILE A 500 -5.92 18.74 13.32
N ALA A 501 -5.94 17.48 13.73
CA ALA A 501 -5.14 16.94 14.82
C ALA A 501 -3.63 17.30 14.71
N ASP A 502 -3.04 17.95 15.73
CA ASP A 502 -1.60 18.29 15.73
C ASP A 502 -0.71 17.12 16.15
N VAL A 503 -0.70 16.07 15.34
CA VAL A 503 0.18 14.90 15.49
C VAL A 503 1.66 15.32 15.54
N THR A 504 2.04 16.42 14.89
CA THR A 504 3.44 16.87 14.87
C THR A 504 3.97 17.38 16.22
N HIS A 505 3.09 17.72 17.16
CA HIS A 505 3.47 18.00 18.54
C HIS A 505 3.88 16.71 19.29
N PHE A 506 3.17 15.60 19.04
CA PHE A 506 3.36 14.33 19.73
C PHE A 506 4.37 13.39 19.06
N VAL A 507 4.68 13.59 17.77
CA VAL A 507 5.60 12.75 16.98
C VAL A 507 6.78 13.58 16.47
N PRO A 508 7.86 13.74 17.27
CA PRO A 508 9.08 14.42 16.84
C PRO A 508 9.75 13.69 15.67
N GLU A 509 10.25 14.43 14.68
CA GLU A 509 10.91 13.83 13.52
C GLU A 509 12.23 13.13 13.93
N GLY A 510 12.34 11.84 13.61
CA GLY A 510 13.47 10.97 13.98
C GLY A 510 13.25 10.14 15.25
N SER A 511 12.11 10.29 15.93
CA SER A 511 11.66 9.37 17.00
C SER A 511 11.43 7.94 16.49
N LEU A 512 11.42 6.95 17.37
CA LEU A 512 11.10 5.56 17.01
C LEU A 512 9.66 5.44 16.46
N THR A 513 8.75 6.31 16.92
CA THR A 513 7.39 6.46 16.41
C THR A 513 7.35 7.12 15.04
N ASP A 514 8.14 8.17 14.78
CA ASP A 514 8.27 8.78 13.45
C ASP A 514 8.84 7.82 12.41
N LEU A 515 9.85 7.03 12.78
CA LEU A 515 10.45 6.03 11.88
C LEU A 515 9.47 4.89 11.56
N GLU A 516 8.61 4.51 12.50
CA GLU A 516 7.54 3.53 12.30
C GLU A 516 6.42 4.08 11.42
N ALA A 517 5.94 5.31 11.72
CA ALA A 517 4.93 6.00 10.92
C ALA A 517 5.42 6.22 9.48
N ARG A 518 6.68 6.61 9.29
CA ARG A 518 7.35 6.71 7.98
C ARG A 518 7.46 5.35 7.28
N SER A 519 7.72 4.27 8.03
CA SER A 519 7.81 2.91 7.48
C SER A 519 6.45 2.37 7.00
N ARG A 520 5.39 2.61 7.77
CA ARG A 520 3.99 2.27 7.43
C ARG A 520 3.42 3.17 6.34
N ALA A 521 3.73 4.46 6.39
CA ALA A 521 3.29 5.57 5.53
C ALA A 521 1.78 5.85 5.45
N THR A 522 0.93 4.86 5.72
CA THR A 522 -0.52 4.97 5.85
C THR A 522 -1.04 3.97 6.89
N THR A 523 -2.19 4.25 7.49
CA THR A 523 -3.03 3.21 8.14
C THR A 523 -3.56 2.28 7.05
N TYR A 524 -3.59 0.98 7.34
CA TYR A 524 -4.11 -0.05 6.42
C TYR A 524 -5.52 -0.46 6.87
N TYR A 525 -6.54 -0.15 6.07
CA TYR A 525 -7.93 -0.56 6.34
C TYR A 525 -8.25 -1.87 5.60
N LEU A 526 -8.73 -2.87 6.35
CA LEU A 526 -9.26 -4.13 5.84
C LEU A 526 -10.77 -4.20 6.18
N ALA A 527 -11.45 -5.28 5.76
CA ALA A 527 -12.90 -5.38 5.90
C ALA A 527 -13.39 -5.48 7.37
N ASP A 528 -12.61 -6.11 8.27
CA ASP A 528 -12.96 -6.31 9.68
C ASP A 528 -12.13 -5.49 10.69
N ARG A 529 -11.00 -4.91 10.24
CA ARG A 529 -9.99 -4.30 11.12
C ARG A 529 -9.15 -3.26 10.38
N ARG A 530 -8.34 -2.53 11.15
CA ARG A 530 -7.26 -1.68 10.63
C ARG A 530 -5.93 -2.02 11.27
N TYR A 531 -4.85 -1.60 10.61
CA TYR A 531 -3.50 -1.57 11.18
C TYR A 531 -2.98 -0.13 11.14
N ASP A 532 -2.93 0.50 12.31
CA ASP A 532 -2.69 1.93 12.44
C ASP A 532 -1.25 2.34 12.09
N MET A 533 -1.11 3.54 11.53
CA MET A 533 0.19 4.19 11.31
C MET A 533 0.86 4.60 12.64
N LEU A 534 0.06 4.97 13.65
CA LEU A 534 0.49 5.48 14.95
C LEU A 534 -0.04 4.58 16.10
N PRO A 535 0.58 4.60 17.30
CA PRO A 535 0.06 3.89 18.47
C PRO A 535 -1.33 4.42 18.89
N GLY A 536 -2.19 3.53 19.39
CA GLY A 536 -3.57 3.83 19.81
C GLY A 536 -3.71 5.00 20.79
N VAL A 537 -2.72 5.21 21.67
CA VAL A 537 -2.63 6.33 22.62
C VAL A 537 -2.65 7.69 21.90
N LEU A 538 -2.11 7.76 20.68
CA LEU A 538 -2.19 8.94 19.82
C LEU A 538 -3.42 8.87 18.91
N SER A 539 -3.60 7.78 18.16
CA SER A 539 -4.60 7.71 17.09
C SER A 539 -6.06 7.71 17.55
N ALA A 540 -6.38 7.02 18.65
CA ALA A 540 -7.75 6.89 19.16
C ALA A 540 -8.02 7.74 20.43
N ASP A 541 -7.00 8.44 20.96
CA ASP A 541 -7.11 9.32 22.12
C ASP A 541 -6.44 10.67 21.86
N LEU A 542 -5.15 10.84 22.16
CA LEU A 542 -4.55 12.17 22.37
C LEU A 542 -4.54 13.09 21.14
N CYS A 543 -4.47 12.54 19.93
CA CYS A 543 -4.61 13.30 18.68
C CYS A 543 -6.06 13.36 18.19
N SER A 544 -6.89 12.36 18.51
CA SER A 544 -8.28 12.27 18.08
C SER A 544 -9.11 13.42 18.67
N LEU A 545 -9.85 14.13 17.82
CA LEU A 545 -10.58 15.35 18.15
C LEU A 545 -11.97 15.08 18.78
N LEU A 546 -11.96 14.19 19.78
CA LEU A 546 -13.14 13.66 20.47
C LEU A 546 -14.02 14.75 21.14
N GLY A 547 -15.33 14.48 21.16
CA GLY A 547 -16.32 15.37 21.79
C GLY A 547 -16.05 15.64 23.29
N GLY A 548 -16.22 16.89 23.70
CA GLY A 548 -16.11 17.37 25.08
C GLY A 548 -14.68 17.61 25.60
N VAL A 549 -13.64 17.22 24.86
CA VAL A 549 -12.24 17.21 25.36
C VAL A 549 -11.38 18.31 24.71
N ASP A 550 -10.49 18.92 25.52
CA ASP A 550 -9.49 19.86 25.03
C ASP A 550 -8.39 19.14 24.21
N ARG A 551 -8.16 19.60 22.98
CA ARG A 551 -7.18 19.04 22.04
C ARG A 551 -6.31 20.10 21.36
N TYR A 552 -5.11 19.69 20.97
CA TYR A 552 -4.21 20.49 20.13
C TYR A 552 -4.54 20.28 18.65
N ALA A 553 -4.72 21.37 17.91
CA ALA A 553 -4.96 21.32 16.47
C ALA A 553 -4.01 22.24 15.69
N MET A 554 -3.68 21.85 14.47
CA MET A 554 -3.22 22.72 13.40
C MET A 554 -4.47 23.22 12.66
N SER A 555 -4.69 24.53 12.66
CA SER A 555 -5.90 25.13 12.11
C SER A 555 -5.61 26.00 10.89
N VAL A 556 -6.53 25.96 9.94
CA VAL A 556 -6.66 26.92 8.84
C VAL A 556 -7.98 27.66 9.03
N MET A 557 -7.92 28.99 8.97
CA MET A 557 -9.08 29.86 9.17
C MET A 557 -9.22 30.82 7.98
N TRP A 558 -10.40 30.90 7.39
CA TRP A 558 -10.73 31.87 6.33
C TRP A 558 -11.63 32.97 6.86
N GLU A 559 -11.39 34.18 6.39
CA GLU A 559 -12.37 35.26 6.37
C GLU A 559 -12.97 35.31 4.96
N LEU A 560 -14.25 34.99 4.84
CA LEU A 560 -15.01 35.00 3.59
C LEU A 560 -15.96 36.20 3.57
N ASP A 561 -16.19 36.77 2.39
CA ASP A 561 -17.34 37.66 2.17
C ASP A 561 -18.66 36.87 2.24
N ALA A 562 -19.67 37.36 2.96
CA ALA A 562 -20.87 36.57 3.26
C ALA A 562 -21.88 36.45 2.09
N GLU A 563 -21.77 37.28 1.05
CA GLU A 563 -22.66 37.22 -0.12
C GLU A 563 -22.00 36.51 -1.31
N THR A 564 -20.70 36.75 -1.52
CA THR A 564 -19.94 36.24 -2.67
C THR A 564 -19.08 35.01 -2.35
N LEU A 565 -18.83 34.74 -1.07
CA LEU A 565 -17.95 33.68 -0.56
C LEU A 565 -16.49 33.76 -1.07
N VAL A 566 -16.07 34.92 -1.54
CA VAL A 566 -14.68 35.22 -1.88
C VAL A 566 -13.82 35.25 -0.62
N VAL A 567 -12.63 34.66 -0.69
CA VAL A 567 -11.64 34.67 0.40
C VAL A 567 -11.01 36.06 0.51
N ASN A 568 -11.27 36.75 1.62
CA ASN A 568 -10.62 38.02 1.96
C ASN A 568 -9.28 37.81 2.67
N LYS A 569 -9.16 36.73 3.46
CA LYS A 569 -7.98 36.43 4.27
C LYS A 569 -7.91 34.95 4.62
N VAL A 570 -6.69 34.43 4.77
CA VAL A 570 -6.41 33.12 5.37
C VAL A 570 -5.45 33.30 6.55
N TRP A 571 -5.58 32.45 7.57
CA TRP A 571 -4.62 32.30 8.65
C TRP A 571 -4.33 30.82 8.88
N PHE A 572 -3.04 30.48 9.01
CA PHE A 572 -2.56 29.15 9.34
C PHE A 572 -1.86 29.18 10.70
N GLY A 573 -2.10 28.18 11.55
CA GLY A 573 -1.32 28.04 12.78
C GLY A 573 -1.85 27.06 13.81
N ARG A 574 -1.05 26.84 14.85
CA ARG A 574 -1.41 25.98 15.98
C ARG A 574 -2.42 26.64 16.91
N SER A 575 -3.35 25.82 17.39
CA SER A 575 -4.53 26.24 18.15
C SER A 575 -4.85 25.28 19.29
N LEU A 576 -5.72 25.73 20.21
CA LEU A 576 -6.43 24.90 21.18
C LEU A 576 -7.90 24.85 20.77
N ILE A 577 -8.49 23.66 20.71
CA ILE A 577 -9.91 23.45 20.41
C ILE A 577 -10.56 22.52 21.43
N ARG A 578 -11.89 22.57 21.50
CA ARG A 578 -12.74 21.58 22.17
C ARG A 578 -13.88 21.25 21.21
N SER A 579 -13.91 20.03 20.70
CA SER A 579 -15.04 19.58 19.89
C SER A 579 -16.28 19.55 20.78
N SER A 580 -17.35 20.23 20.39
CA SER A 580 -18.59 20.33 21.17
C SER A 580 -19.57 19.21 20.84
N TYR A 581 -19.51 18.69 19.61
CA TYR A 581 -20.34 17.60 19.10
C TYR A 581 -19.52 16.69 18.18
N GLN A 582 -19.76 15.38 18.25
CA GLN A 582 -19.17 14.36 17.38
C GLN A 582 -20.29 13.72 16.55
N LEU A 583 -20.66 14.38 15.45
CA LEU A 583 -21.80 13.99 14.64
C LEU A 583 -21.45 12.84 13.69
N HIS A 584 -22.46 12.08 13.27
CA HIS A 584 -22.37 11.19 12.12
C HIS A 584 -23.19 11.75 10.95
N TYR A 585 -22.83 11.41 9.70
CA TYR A 585 -23.44 12.01 8.50
C TYR A 585 -24.96 11.90 8.48
N GLU A 586 -25.52 10.78 8.92
CA GLU A 586 -26.97 10.54 8.96
C GLU A 586 -27.67 11.46 9.97
N LEU A 587 -27.07 11.70 11.15
CA LEU A 587 -27.58 12.64 12.15
C LEU A 587 -27.48 14.09 11.65
N ALA A 588 -26.32 14.49 11.12
CA ALA A 588 -26.13 15.85 10.62
C ALA A 588 -27.01 16.16 9.40
N GLN A 589 -27.32 15.15 8.56
CA GLN A 589 -28.32 15.26 7.48
C GLN A 589 -29.74 15.39 8.04
N ALA A 590 -30.14 14.55 9.01
CA ALA A 590 -31.48 14.63 9.63
C ALA A 590 -31.73 15.99 10.31
N LEU A 591 -30.71 16.61 10.91
CA LEU A 591 -30.77 17.96 11.47
C LEU A 591 -30.99 19.04 10.39
N LEU A 592 -30.37 18.89 9.21
CA LEU A 592 -30.57 19.80 8.07
C LEU A 592 -31.93 19.63 7.39
N ASP A 593 -32.48 18.42 7.37
CA ASP A 593 -33.81 18.12 6.81
C ASP A 593 -34.96 18.45 7.80
N GLY A 594 -34.65 18.91 9.01
CA GLY A 594 -35.62 19.31 10.03
C GLY A 594 -36.33 18.14 10.72
N GLU A 595 -35.71 16.96 10.75
CA GLU A 595 -36.26 15.77 11.40
C GLU A 595 -36.00 15.77 12.91
N GLN A 596 -36.80 15.04 13.69
CA GLN A 596 -36.56 14.86 15.12
C GLN A 596 -35.45 13.84 15.35
N ALA A 597 -34.22 14.33 15.49
CA ALA A 597 -33.04 13.53 15.79
C ALA A 597 -32.47 13.86 17.18
N GLU A 598 -31.97 12.84 17.89
CA GLU A 598 -31.33 13.02 19.19
C GLU A 598 -29.81 13.17 19.05
N VAL A 599 -29.29 14.34 19.43
CA VAL A 599 -27.85 14.59 19.59
C VAL A 599 -27.43 14.11 21.00
N PRO A 600 -26.52 13.12 21.13
CA PRO A 600 -26.18 12.53 22.44
C PRO A 600 -25.70 13.54 23.49
N GLU A 601 -24.88 14.50 23.08
CA GLU A 601 -24.30 15.54 23.94
C GLU A 601 -25.31 16.57 24.43
N LEU A 602 -26.53 16.56 23.87
CA LEU A 602 -27.66 17.38 24.30
C LEU A 602 -28.70 16.58 25.11
N ALA A 603 -28.47 15.29 25.38
CA ALA A 603 -29.44 14.42 26.03
C ALA A 603 -29.67 14.74 27.52
N GLU A 604 -28.64 15.20 28.24
CA GLU A 604 -28.71 15.49 29.68
C GLU A 604 -29.11 16.96 30.00
N LEU A 605 -29.37 17.79 28.98
CA LEU A 605 -29.68 19.21 29.16
C LEU A 605 -31.19 19.47 29.34
N GLY A 606 -31.51 20.57 30.04
CA GLY A 606 -32.89 21.05 30.14
C GLY A 606 -33.43 21.58 28.81
N SER A 607 -34.75 21.46 28.58
CA SER A 607 -35.42 21.78 27.29
C SER A 607 -34.95 23.09 26.66
N GLU A 608 -35.06 24.22 27.37
CA GLU A 608 -34.71 25.54 26.81
C GLU A 608 -33.24 25.65 26.37
N GLU A 609 -32.33 25.01 27.10
CA GLU A 609 -30.90 24.98 26.75
C GLU A 609 -30.61 24.03 25.59
N LYS A 610 -31.26 22.86 25.59
CA LYS A 610 -31.22 21.88 24.48
C LYS A 610 -31.71 22.51 23.18
N ASP A 611 -32.86 23.16 23.21
CA ASP A 611 -33.47 23.81 22.04
C ASP A 611 -32.59 24.96 21.53
N SER A 612 -32.02 25.77 22.43
CA SER A 612 -31.11 26.86 22.04
C SER A 612 -29.79 26.37 21.44
N LYS A 613 -29.18 25.31 21.99
CA LYS A 613 -27.94 24.72 21.47
C LYS A 613 -28.16 23.97 20.16
N LEU A 614 -29.29 23.28 20.03
CA LEU A 614 -29.70 22.60 18.80
C LEU A 614 -29.89 23.61 17.66
N ALA A 615 -30.58 24.74 17.91
CA ALA A 615 -30.73 25.81 16.94
C ALA A 615 -29.37 26.39 16.49
N GLN A 616 -28.43 26.61 17.42
CA GLN A 616 -27.08 27.08 17.09
C GLN A 616 -26.31 26.07 16.22
N LEU A 617 -26.42 24.77 16.52
CA LEU A 617 -25.79 23.71 15.73
C LEU A 617 -26.40 23.62 14.32
N THR A 618 -27.73 23.63 14.21
CA THR A 618 -28.42 23.61 12.91
C THR A 618 -28.02 24.82 12.06
N GLN A 619 -27.97 26.02 12.64
CA GLN A 619 -27.51 27.22 11.92
C GLN A 619 -26.04 27.08 11.43
N ALA A 620 -25.16 26.46 12.22
CA ALA A 620 -23.79 26.20 11.79
C ALA A 620 -23.73 25.17 10.64
N LEU A 621 -24.52 24.09 10.70
CA LEU A 621 -24.65 23.11 9.63
C LEU A 621 -25.21 23.74 8.34
N GLU A 622 -26.21 24.62 8.44
CA GLU A 622 -26.77 25.39 7.32
C GLU A 622 -25.72 26.28 6.67
N MET A 623 -24.93 27.02 7.46
CA MET A 623 -23.85 27.88 6.96
C MET A 623 -22.74 27.07 6.27
N LEU A 624 -22.27 25.96 6.86
CA LEU A 624 -21.31 25.06 6.20
C LEU A 624 -21.89 24.52 4.89
N THR A 625 -23.15 24.08 4.90
CA THR A 625 -23.83 23.52 3.72
C THR A 625 -23.99 24.54 2.60
N HIS A 626 -24.25 25.81 2.92
CA HIS A 626 -24.28 26.90 1.95
C HIS A 626 -22.90 27.12 1.30
N VAL A 627 -21.85 27.21 2.12
CA VAL A 627 -20.46 27.37 1.66
C VAL A 627 -20.03 26.20 0.75
N ALA A 628 -20.23 24.96 1.20
CA ALA A 628 -19.91 23.75 0.45
C ALA A 628 -20.57 23.72 -0.95
N ARG A 629 -21.87 24.03 -1.03
CA ARG A 629 -22.61 24.04 -2.29
C ARG A 629 -22.07 25.07 -3.28
N HIS A 630 -21.60 26.22 -2.80
CA HIS A 630 -20.98 27.23 -3.66
C HIS A 630 -19.64 26.77 -4.21
N LEU A 631 -18.76 26.23 -3.35
CA LEU A 631 -17.41 25.76 -3.71
C LEU A 631 -17.48 24.65 -4.76
N ARG A 632 -18.34 23.66 -4.52
CA ARG A 632 -18.62 22.57 -5.47
C ARG A 632 -19.05 23.12 -6.82
N ALA A 633 -20.02 24.03 -6.84
CA ALA A 633 -20.47 24.66 -8.07
C ALA A 633 -19.37 25.49 -8.77
N GLN A 634 -18.32 25.98 -8.09
CA GLN A 634 -17.12 26.52 -8.75
C GLN A 634 -16.28 25.41 -9.39
N ARG A 635 -16.00 24.32 -8.68
CA ARG A 635 -15.22 23.16 -9.17
C ARG A 635 -15.89 22.42 -10.34
N ASP A 636 -17.21 22.24 -10.30
CA ASP A 636 -18.01 21.65 -11.40
C ASP A 636 -17.91 22.49 -12.70
N ARG A 637 -17.83 23.83 -12.57
CA ARG A 637 -17.59 24.75 -13.68
C ARG A 637 -16.13 24.70 -14.15
N GLY A 638 -15.17 24.49 -13.25
CA GLY A 638 -13.75 24.29 -13.56
C GLY A 638 -13.43 22.94 -14.25
N GLY A 639 -14.34 21.95 -14.14
CA GLY A 639 -14.16 20.63 -14.75
C GLY A 639 -13.60 19.57 -13.80
N ALA A 640 -13.81 19.72 -12.50
CA ALA A 640 -13.67 18.61 -11.55
C ALA A 640 -14.61 17.45 -11.94
N LEU A 641 -14.18 16.22 -11.71
CA LEU A 641 -14.90 15.02 -12.13
C LEU A 641 -15.63 14.38 -10.94
N GLU A 642 -16.97 14.47 -10.91
CA GLU A 642 -17.77 13.68 -9.97
C GLU A 642 -17.85 12.21 -10.43
N LEU A 643 -17.19 11.35 -9.64
CA LEU A 643 -16.85 9.97 -9.97
C LEU A 643 -17.35 9.01 -8.90
N GLU A 644 -18.27 8.12 -9.28
CA GLU A 644 -18.87 7.12 -8.39
C GLU A 644 -18.10 5.78 -8.33
N GLY A 645 -18.30 5.05 -7.23
CA GLY A 645 -17.77 3.70 -7.01
C GLY A 645 -18.72 2.82 -6.19
N VAL A 646 -18.52 1.50 -6.21
CA VAL A 646 -19.30 0.45 -5.55
C VAL A 646 -18.37 -0.67 -5.01
N GLU A 647 -18.46 -0.97 -3.71
CA GLU A 647 -17.51 -1.73 -2.85
C GLU A 647 -18.34 -2.74 -2.07
N VAL A 648 -17.71 -3.39 -1.08
CA VAL A 648 -18.46 -4.03 -0.02
C VAL A 648 -17.82 -3.84 1.35
N ARG A 649 -18.36 -2.94 2.19
CA ARG A 649 -18.13 -3.04 3.63
C ARG A 649 -18.95 -4.21 4.17
N ALA A 650 -18.27 -5.17 4.78
CA ALA A 650 -18.90 -6.17 5.61
C ALA A 650 -19.47 -5.53 6.88
N GLN A 651 -20.76 -5.70 7.13
CA GLN A 651 -21.34 -5.46 8.46
C GLN A 651 -21.10 -6.71 9.30
N LEU A 652 -20.46 -6.55 10.45
CA LEU A 652 -20.13 -7.65 11.37
C LEU A 652 -20.93 -7.52 12.65
N ASP A 653 -21.34 -8.66 13.22
CA ASP A 653 -21.89 -8.69 14.58
C ASP A 653 -20.79 -8.68 15.66
N LYS A 654 -21.18 -8.80 16.94
CA LYS A 654 -20.26 -8.78 18.08
C LYS A 654 -19.29 -9.97 18.12
N ASP A 655 -19.67 -11.08 17.49
CA ASP A 655 -18.90 -12.32 17.42
C ASP A 655 -18.12 -12.43 16.08
N LYS A 656 -18.15 -11.34 15.27
CA LYS A 656 -17.53 -11.14 13.95
C LYS A 656 -18.17 -11.90 12.77
N ASN A 657 -19.40 -12.40 12.89
CA ASN A 657 -20.10 -13.03 11.77
C ASN A 657 -20.58 -11.97 10.74
N ILE A 658 -20.62 -12.32 9.45
CA ILE A 658 -20.96 -11.36 8.37
C ILE A 658 -22.48 -11.28 8.18
N THR A 659 -23.06 -10.15 8.58
CA THR A 659 -24.52 -9.92 8.55
C THR A 659 -25.01 -9.29 7.23
N ALA A 660 -24.24 -8.38 6.62
CA ALA A 660 -24.61 -7.67 5.39
C ALA A 660 -23.38 -7.09 4.65
N LEU A 661 -23.61 -6.56 3.45
CA LEU A 661 -22.61 -6.16 2.45
C LEU A 661 -23.03 -4.79 1.80
N VAL A 662 -22.16 -3.74 1.74
CA VAL A 662 -22.55 -2.34 1.38
C VAL A 662 -21.53 -1.51 0.50
N PRO A 663 -21.92 -0.77 -0.58
CA PRO A 663 -21.09 -0.01 -1.59
C PRO A 663 -20.07 1.16 -1.28
N ARG A 664 -19.17 1.55 -2.26
CA ARG A 664 -18.03 2.55 -2.28
C ARG A 664 -16.93 2.29 -3.42
N GLN A 665 -16.09 3.19 -3.97
CA GLN A 665 -14.82 2.90 -4.76
C GLN A 665 -14.81 1.98 -6.07
N PRO A 666 -13.72 1.90 -6.88
CA PRO A 666 -13.73 1.35 -8.27
C PRO A 666 -12.70 0.24 -8.65
N LEU A 667 -12.59 -0.16 -9.95
CA LEU A 667 -11.74 -1.27 -10.46
C LEU A 667 -11.19 -1.09 -11.93
N GLU A 668 -9.88 -0.83 -12.09
CA GLU A 668 -9.06 -0.48 -13.30
C GLU A 668 -9.54 -0.90 -14.73
N GLU A 669 -9.51 0.05 -15.69
CA GLU A 669 -9.73 -0.12 -17.14
C GLU A 669 -8.92 0.90 -17.99
N PHE A 670 -9.24 1.11 -19.28
CA PHE A 670 -8.63 2.12 -20.16
C PHE A 670 -9.69 2.98 -20.86
N PHE A 671 -9.38 4.25 -21.15
CA PHE A 671 -10.30 5.19 -21.81
C PHE A 671 -10.83 4.70 -23.17
N SER A 672 -10.06 3.91 -23.92
CA SER A 672 -10.55 3.29 -25.17
C SER A 672 -11.71 2.32 -24.92
N GLN A 673 -11.65 1.52 -23.86
CA GLN A 673 -12.71 0.57 -23.50
C GLN A 673 -13.98 1.30 -23.03
N LEU A 674 -13.83 2.41 -22.29
CA LEU A 674 -14.94 3.30 -21.95
C LEU A 674 -15.62 3.84 -23.21
N VAL A 675 -14.86 4.45 -24.13
CA VAL A 675 -15.39 5.07 -25.35
C VAL A 675 -16.03 4.02 -26.28
N GLU A 676 -15.40 2.87 -26.47
CA GLU A 676 -15.93 1.76 -27.27
C GLU A 676 -17.26 1.23 -26.69
N SER A 677 -17.33 1.02 -25.37
CA SER A 677 -18.53 0.51 -24.70
C SER A 677 -19.66 1.54 -24.69
N ALA A 678 -19.35 2.81 -24.40
CA ALA A 678 -20.31 3.92 -24.45
C ALA A 678 -20.89 4.09 -25.86
N THR A 679 -20.03 4.09 -26.89
CA THR A 679 -20.46 4.20 -28.30
C THR A 679 -21.38 3.05 -28.71
N ALA A 680 -21.09 1.83 -28.25
CA ALA A 680 -21.94 0.67 -28.50
C ALA A 680 -23.30 0.73 -27.76
N GLY A 681 -23.38 1.42 -26.62
CA GLY A 681 -24.63 1.79 -25.94
C GLY A 681 -25.34 3.02 -26.53
N GLY A 682 -24.77 3.68 -27.55
CA GLY A 682 -25.33 4.89 -28.16
C GLY A 682 -24.93 6.21 -27.49
N PHE A 683 -24.00 6.20 -26.54
CA PHE A 683 -23.51 7.38 -25.83
C PHE A 683 -22.17 7.87 -26.39
N THR A 684 -21.98 9.20 -26.43
CA THR A 684 -20.72 9.83 -26.84
C THR A 684 -19.96 10.30 -25.59
N ILE A 685 -18.73 9.83 -25.40
CA ILE A 685 -17.81 10.27 -24.34
C ILE A 685 -16.60 10.95 -24.97
N ASP A 686 -16.29 12.17 -24.52
CA ASP A 686 -15.14 12.95 -24.97
C ASP A 686 -14.04 12.92 -23.91
N THR A 687 -12.87 12.36 -24.27
CA THR A 687 -11.73 12.22 -23.36
C THR A 687 -10.62 13.25 -23.62
N SER A 688 -10.90 14.33 -24.36
CA SER A 688 -9.90 15.35 -24.74
C SER A 688 -9.44 16.24 -23.57
N THR A 689 -10.34 16.51 -22.62
CA THR A 689 -10.09 17.29 -21.40
C THR A 689 -10.92 16.74 -20.24
N ASN A 690 -10.56 17.05 -19.00
CA ASN A 690 -11.39 16.72 -17.83
C ASN A 690 -12.78 17.38 -17.91
N LYS A 691 -12.87 18.64 -18.35
CA LYS A 691 -14.17 19.32 -18.52
C LYS A 691 -15.06 18.65 -19.59
N ALA A 692 -14.50 18.29 -20.75
CA ALA A 692 -15.26 17.57 -21.79
C ALA A 692 -15.69 16.16 -21.33
N LEU A 693 -14.85 15.49 -20.53
CA LEU A 693 -15.18 14.20 -19.92
C LEU A 693 -16.31 14.34 -18.89
N ALA A 694 -16.27 15.37 -18.04
CA ALA A 694 -17.35 15.66 -17.09
C ALA A 694 -18.66 15.97 -17.83
N ASP A 695 -18.63 16.90 -18.78
CA ASP A 695 -19.82 17.34 -19.51
C ASP A 695 -20.44 16.21 -20.36
N SER A 696 -19.63 15.30 -20.91
CA SER A 696 -20.14 14.14 -21.66
C SER A 696 -20.64 13.00 -20.75
N LEU A 697 -20.01 12.75 -19.59
CA LEU A 697 -20.54 11.84 -18.56
C LEU A 697 -21.85 12.36 -17.96
N ASP A 698 -22.04 13.67 -17.82
CA ASP A 698 -23.29 14.27 -17.35
C ASP A 698 -24.43 14.17 -18.36
N GLN A 699 -24.10 14.08 -19.66
CA GLN A 699 -25.07 13.87 -20.75
C GLN A 699 -25.39 12.38 -21.01
N ALA A 700 -24.53 11.45 -20.62
CA ALA A 700 -24.66 10.02 -20.90
C ALA A 700 -25.66 9.29 -19.97
N VAL A 701 -26.90 9.75 -19.92
CA VAL A 701 -27.96 9.23 -19.04
C VAL A 701 -29.03 8.49 -19.84
N ASP A 702 -29.30 7.22 -19.48
CA ASP A 702 -30.48 6.51 -19.97
C ASP A 702 -31.72 6.89 -19.13
N PRO A 703 -32.84 7.33 -19.74
CA PRO A 703 -34.08 7.63 -19.01
C PRO A 703 -34.79 6.41 -18.41
N GLN A 704 -34.43 5.18 -18.79
CA GLN A 704 -35.03 3.92 -18.32
C GLN A 704 -34.17 3.24 -17.26
N ASP A 705 -32.84 3.38 -17.30
CA ASP A 705 -31.93 2.85 -16.26
C ASP A 705 -30.85 3.87 -15.83
N PRO A 706 -30.92 4.39 -14.58
CA PRO A 706 -29.84 5.19 -13.99
C PRO A 706 -28.52 4.44 -13.79
N MET A 707 -28.50 3.10 -13.73
CA MET A 707 -27.27 2.33 -13.52
C MET A 707 -26.30 2.41 -14.71
N VAL A 708 -26.76 2.65 -15.94
CA VAL A 708 -25.89 2.92 -17.11
C VAL A 708 -24.94 4.10 -16.84
N ASN A 709 -25.46 5.25 -16.40
CA ASN A 709 -24.61 6.43 -16.13
C ASN A 709 -23.61 6.15 -15.01
N ARG A 710 -24.06 5.45 -13.96
CA ARG A 710 -23.24 5.04 -12.83
C ARG A 710 -22.09 4.13 -13.26
N LEU A 711 -22.38 3.16 -14.13
CA LEU A 711 -21.39 2.23 -14.68
C LEU A 711 -20.39 2.97 -15.59
N LEU A 712 -20.83 3.92 -16.41
CA LEU A 712 -19.93 4.76 -17.20
C LEU A 712 -19.02 5.64 -16.33
N ARG A 713 -19.51 6.20 -15.21
CA ARG A 713 -18.67 6.92 -14.23
C ARG A 713 -17.66 5.99 -13.55
N ILE A 714 -18.07 4.79 -13.15
CA ILE A 714 -17.15 3.77 -12.62
C ILE A 714 -16.06 3.48 -13.65
N MET A 715 -16.42 3.21 -14.91
CA MET A 715 -15.47 2.96 -16.00
C MET A 715 -14.52 4.15 -16.26
N ALA A 716 -15.01 5.39 -16.21
CA ALA A 716 -14.20 6.60 -16.31
C ALA A 716 -13.21 6.76 -15.15
N THR A 717 -13.68 6.57 -13.91
CA THR A 717 -12.82 6.57 -12.69
C THR A 717 -11.67 5.59 -12.84
N THR A 718 -11.93 4.45 -13.48
CA THR A 718 -10.98 3.35 -13.64
C THR A 718 -10.03 3.49 -14.81
N ALA A 719 -10.33 4.39 -15.75
CA ALA A 719 -9.48 4.73 -16.88
C ALA A 719 -8.44 5.83 -16.56
N MET A 720 -8.62 6.54 -15.44
CA MET A 720 -7.74 7.61 -14.99
C MET A 720 -6.47 7.08 -14.32
N SER A 721 -5.36 7.81 -14.48
CA SER A 721 -4.11 7.51 -13.77
C SER A 721 -4.23 7.78 -12.27
N GLN A 722 -3.70 6.87 -11.45
CA GLN A 722 -3.62 7.04 -10.00
C GLN A 722 -2.81 8.30 -9.64
N ALA A 723 -3.35 9.14 -8.75
CA ALA A 723 -2.64 10.29 -8.21
C ALA A 723 -1.40 9.84 -7.40
N VAL A 724 -0.32 10.64 -7.46
CA VAL A 724 0.97 10.33 -6.82
C VAL A 724 1.54 11.56 -6.12
N TYR A 725 2.17 11.34 -4.96
CA TYR A 725 3.01 12.34 -4.30
C TYR A 725 4.36 12.45 -5.05
N PHE A 726 4.93 13.66 -5.11
CA PHE A 726 6.25 13.94 -5.70
C PHE A 726 6.91 15.15 -5.01
N SER A 727 8.21 15.36 -5.21
CA SER A 727 8.93 16.55 -4.74
C SER A 727 8.92 17.66 -5.79
N THR A 728 8.39 18.83 -5.43
CA THR A 728 8.25 19.99 -6.34
C THR A 728 9.57 20.43 -6.97
N GLY A 729 10.68 20.36 -6.25
CA GLY A 729 12.02 20.68 -6.77
C GLY A 729 12.65 19.66 -7.73
N LEU A 730 11.91 18.62 -8.17
CA LEU A 730 12.36 17.64 -9.16
C LEU A 730 11.38 17.43 -10.34
N GLN A 731 10.19 18.04 -10.29
CA GLN A 731 9.23 18.03 -11.39
C GLN A 731 9.03 19.42 -11.98
N SER A 732 8.49 19.48 -13.20
CA SER A 732 8.15 20.71 -13.88
C SER A 732 6.73 21.18 -13.53
N LEU A 733 6.47 22.49 -13.58
CA LEU A 733 5.22 23.10 -13.08
C LEU A 733 3.96 22.58 -13.80
N ASP A 734 4.07 22.16 -15.06
CA ASP A 734 3.00 21.52 -15.84
C ASP A 734 2.53 20.18 -15.26
N GLN A 735 3.33 19.53 -14.42
CA GLN A 735 2.98 18.28 -13.73
C GLN A 735 2.27 18.51 -12.37
N PHE A 736 2.07 19.76 -11.94
CA PHE A 736 1.45 20.06 -10.64
C PHE A 736 -0.09 20.01 -10.73
N TYR A 737 -0.65 20.09 -11.95
CA TYR A 737 -2.08 20.11 -12.22
C TYR A 737 -2.78 18.79 -11.88
N HIS A 738 -3.72 18.83 -10.93
CA HIS A 738 -4.47 17.67 -10.46
C HIS A 738 -5.72 17.44 -11.31
N TYR A 739 -5.55 16.75 -12.45
CA TYR A 739 -6.57 16.50 -13.48
C TYR A 739 -7.98 16.15 -12.97
N GLY A 740 -8.10 15.27 -11.97
CA GLY A 740 -9.40 14.85 -11.43
C GLY A 740 -10.15 15.90 -10.59
N LEU A 741 -9.44 16.86 -10.01
CA LEU A 741 -10.00 17.93 -9.17
C LEU A 741 -10.03 19.30 -9.88
N ALA A 742 -9.42 19.38 -11.07
CA ALA A 742 -9.22 20.60 -11.85
C ALA A 742 -8.50 21.75 -11.09
N LEU A 743 -7.51 21.39 -10.25
CA LEU A 743 -6.70 22.32 -9.45
C LEU A 743 -5.26 22.40 -9.98
N ASP A 744 -4.67 23.59 -10.05
CA ASP A 744 -3.28 23.80 -10.51
C ASP A 744 -2.21 23.28 -9.54
N ARG A 745 -2.56 23.14 -8.26
CA ARG A 745 -1.72 22.59 -7.19
C ARG A 745 -2.60 21.80 -6.22
N TYR A 746 -2.08 20.72 -5.66
CA TYR A 746 -2.77 19.91 -4.65
C TYR A 746 -1.79 19.21 -3.71
N THR A 747 -2.17 19.02 -2.44
CA THR A 747 -1.47 18.15 -1.50
C THR A 747 -2.43 17.71 -0.40
N HIS A 748 -2.17 16.59 0.27
CA HIS A 748 -2.94 16.21 1.45
C HIS A 748 -2.41 16.95 2.69
N PHE A 749 -3.33 17.49 3.50
CA PHE A 749 -3.05 18.10 4.82
C PHE A 749 -3.91 17.53 5.97
N THR A 750 -5.02 16.88 5.64
CA THR A 750 -6.22 16.79 6.50
C THR A 750 -6.31 15.57 7.39
N SER A 751 -5.34 14.65 7.39
CA SER A 751 -5.46 13.36 8.09
C SER A 751 -4.16 12.74 8.65
N PRO A 752 -3.38 13.49 9.46
CA PRO A 752 -2.08 13.07 9.95
C PRO A 752 -2.11 11.89 10.92
N ILE A 753 -3.27 11.47 11.45
CA ILE A 753 -3.37 10.23 12.24
C ILE A 753 -3.15 9.01 11.34
N ARG A 754 -3.58 9.08 10.07
CA ARG A 754 -3.63 7.94 9.13
C ARG A 754 -2.79 8.08 7.85
N ARG A 755 -2.21 9.24 7.53
CA ARG A 755 -1.27 9.41 6.38
C ARG A 755 0.01 10.14 6.77
N TYR A 756 1.17 9.57 6.47
CA TYR A 756 2.47 10.19 6.77
C TYR A 756 2.76 11.44 5.90
N ALA A 757 2.13 11.53 4.73
CA ALA A 757 2.19 12.73 3.89
C ALA A 757 1.69 13.98 4.62
N ASP A 758 0.57 13.88 5.36
CA ASP A 758 0.02 14.99 6.14
C ASP A 758 0.99 15.42 7.24
N ILE A 759 1.65 14.46 7.92
CA ILE A 759 2.70 14.75 8.93
C ILE A 759 3.86 15.55 8.31
N VAL A 760 4.28 15.22 7.08
CA VAL A 760 5.31 15.98 6.35
C VAL A 760 4.81 17.39 6.01
N VAL A 761 3.59 17.54 5.51
CA VAL A 761 3.01 18.85 5.17
C VAL A 761 2.81 19.73 6.42
N HIS A 762 2.35 19.18 7.54
CA HIS A 762 2.24 19.91 8.82
C HIS A 762 3.61 20.42 9.31
N ARG A 763 4.68 19.61 9.15
CA ARG A 763 6.06 20.03 9.48
C ARG A 763 6.55 21.14 8.56
N LEU A 764 6.32 21.02 7.26
CA LEU A 764 6.69 22.05 6.27
C LEU A 764 5.93 23.36 6.51
N LEU A 765 4.62 23.29 6.79
CA LEU A 765 3.79 24.45 7.14
C LEU A 765 4.27 25.12 8.43
N THR A 766 4.61 24.34 9.46
CA THR A 766 5.18 24.86 10.72
C THR A 766 6.49 25.60 10.46
N ALA A 767 7.37 25.05 9.62
CA ALA A 767 8.63 25.70 9.25
C ALA A 767 8.41 26.98 8.43
N ALA A 768 7.47 26.98 7.48
CA ALA A 768 7.11 28.16 6.69
C ALA A 768 6.58 29.31 7.58
N ILE A 769 5.67 29.01 8.51
CA ILE A 769 5.15 29.99 9.49
C ILE A 769 6.27 30.51 10.43
N THR A 770 7.29 29.70 10.70
CA THR A 770 8.44 30.10 11.53
C THR A 770 9.38 31.04 10.77
N LEU A 771 9.66 30.74 9.50
CA LEU A 771 10.46 31.56 8.59
C LEU A 771 9.79 32.91 8.28
N ASP A 772 8.47 32.93 8.05
CA ASP A 772 7.67 34.15 7.84
C ASP A 772 7.72 35.10 9.05
N ARG A 773 7.83 34.55 10.27
CA ARG A 773 8.08 35.31 11.51
C ARG A 773 9.53 35.79 11.66
N GLY A 774 10.40 35.54 10.69
CA GLY A 774 11.82 35.90 10.72
C GLY A 774 12.67 35.04 11.67
N VAL A 775 12.19 33.84 12.04
CA VAL A 775 12.88 32.92 12.95
C VAL A 775 13.45 31.75 12.15
N ASP A 776 14.72 31.41 12.40
CA ASP A 776 15.33 30.18 11.88
C ASP A 776 14.66 28.97 12.55
N PRO A 777 14.07 28.01 11.81
CA PRO A 777 13.50 26.79 12.39
C PRO A 777 14.55 25.89 13.08
N GLY A 778 15.85 26.19 12.99
CA GLY A 778 16.92 25.61 13.79
C GLY A 778 17.32 24.17 13.42
N LYS A 779 16.51 23.51 12.59
CA LYS A 779 16.76 22.21 11.97
C LYS A 779 16.65 22.36 10.45
N ALA A 780 17.63 21.85 9.72
CA ALA A 780 17.58 21.83 8.26
C ALA A 780 16.38 21.02 7.76
N LEU A 781 15.65 21.56 6.78
CA LEU A 781 14.56 20.86 6.12
C LEU A 781 15.08 19.72 5.24
N ALA A 782 14.25 18.69 5.06
CA ALA A 782 14.56 17.56 4.18
C ALA A 782 14.81 18.05 2.74
N SER A 783 15.87 17.54 2.10
CA SER A 783 16.21 17.92 0.73
C SER A 783 15.18 17.38 -0.27
N ASN A 784 15.05 18.02 -1.44
CA ASN A 784 14.19 17.54 -2.54
C ASN A 784 14.41 16.06 -2.88
N LYS A 785 15.62 15.54 -2.72
CA LYS A 785 15.94 14.12 -2.94
C LYS A 785 15.37 13.20 -1.84
N GLU A 786 15.41 13.63 -0.59
CA GLU A 786 14.85 12.89 0.54
C GLU A 786 13.33 12.93 0.56
N LEU A 787 12.74 14.07 0.16
CA LEU A 787 11.31 14.20 -0.11
C LEU A 787 10.87 13.27 -1.25
N GLU A 788 11.63 13.19 -2.34
CA GLU A 788 11.31 12.30 -3.48
C GLU A 788 11.45 10.81 -3.13
N GLU A 789 12.50 10.41 -2.39
CA GLU A 789 12.64 9.05 -1.87
C GLU A 789 11.50 8.70 -0.88
N THR A 790 11.02 9.68 -0.11
CA THR A 790 9.88 9.53 0.81
C THR A 790 8.55 9.44 0.04
N ALA A 791 8.33 10.29 -0.96
CA ALA A 791 7.14 10.29 -1.80
C ALA A 791 6.98 8.98 -2.57
N HIS A 792 8.06 8.47 -3.16
CA HIS A 792 8.12 7.13 -3.77
C HIS A 792 7.72 6.02 -2.79
N HIS A 793 8.17 6.09 -1.53
CA HIS A 793 7.80 5.11 -0.50
C HIS A 793 6.31 5.22 -0.13
N ILE A 794 5.79 6.44 0.10
CA ILE A 794 4.36 6.67 0.38
C ILE A 794 3.49 6.15 -0.78
N ASN A 795 3.83 6.48 -2.04
CA ASN A 795 3.11 6.00 -3.22
C ASN A 795 3.03 4.46 -3.28
N ASN A 796 4.14 3.79 -2.99
CA ASN A 796 4.20 2.32 -2.98
C ASN A 796 3.39 1.71 -1.83
N LYS A 797 3.39 2.33 -0.64
CA LYS A 797 2.59 1.87 0.50
C LYS A 797 1.10 2.17 0.34
N ASN A 798 0.72 3.28 -0.29
CA ASN A 798 -0.67 3.58 -0.64
C ASN A 798 -1.22 2.54 -1.64
N ARG A 799 -0.47 2.23 -2.71
CA ARG A 799 -0.83 1.14 -3.64
C ARG A 799 -0.99 -0.22 -2.93
N ALA A 800 -0.05 -0.56 -2.05
CA ALA A 800 -0.15 -1.79 -1.26
C ALA A 800 -1.39 -1.81 -0.36
N ALA A 801 -1.72 -0.70 0.30
CA ALA A 801 -2.90 -0.58 1.15
C ALA A 801 -4.20 -0.73 0.34
N GLN A 802 -4.34 -0.03 -0.78
CA GLN A 802 -5.53 -0.12 -1.65
C GLN A 802 -5.71 -1.54 -2.21
N GLN A 803 -4.64 -2.20 -2.65
CA GLN A 803 -4.72 -3.58 -3.15
C GLN A 803 -4.99 -4.60 -2.02
N ALA A 804 -4.50 -4.37 -0.80
CA ALA A 804 -4.82 -5.23 0.35
C ALA A 804 -6.26 -5.04 0.86
N GLN A 805 -6.75 -3.80 0.94
CA GLN A 805 -8.16 -3.49 1.24
C GLN A 805 -9.08 -4.22 0.26
N LYS A 806 -8.82 -4.08 -1.05
CA LYS A 806 -9.59 -4.73 -2.11
C LYS A 806 -9.62 -6.26 -1.97
N ILE A 807 -8.48 -6.93 -1.73
CA ILE A 807 -8.46 -8.38 -1.56
C ILE A 807 -9.16 -8.79 -0.26
N SER A 808 -9.09 -7.98 0.80
CA SER A 808 -9.87 -8.22 2.02
C SER A 808 -11.38 -8.11 1.76
N THR A 809 -11.83 -7.19 0.91
CA THR A 809 -13.23 -7.10 0.47
C THR A 809 -13.62 -8.33 -0.35
N GLU A 810 -12.78 -8.75 -1.31
CA GLU A 810 -12.97 -9.96 -2.13
C GLU A 810 -13.06 -11.24 -1.24
N LEU A 811 -12.24 -11.33 -0.19
CA LEU A 811 -12.30 -12.41 0.81
C LEU A 811 -13.62 -12.41 1.60
N PHE A 812 -14.08 -11.25 2.09
CA PHE A 812 -15.32 -11.16 2.88
C PHE A 812 -16.58 -11.37 2.03
N GLN A 813 -16.58 -10.92 0.77
CA GLN A 813 -17.58 -11.34 -0.23
C GLN A 813 -17.63 -12.87 -0.36
N CYS A 814 -16.47 -13.53 -0.50
CA CYS A 814 -16.42 -14.98 -0.59
C CYS A 814 -16.93 -15.67 0.69
N LEU A 815 -16.53 -15.22 1.88
CA LEU A 815 -17.02 -15.78 3.14
C LEU A 815 -18.55 -15.67 3.27
N TYR A 816 -19.12 -14.50 2.96
CA TYR A 816 -20.57 -14.28 3.01
C TYR A 816 -21.36 -15.27 2.13
N PHE A 817 -20.89 -15.53 0.90
CA PHE A 817 -21.54 -16.50 0.00
C PHE A 817 -21.18 -17.96 0.29
N LYS A 818 -20.16 -18.25 1.10
CA LYS A 818 -19.72 -19.61 1.47
C LYS A 818 -20.57 -20.23 2.58
N GLU A 819 -21.21 -19.40 3.38
CA GLU A 819 -22.13 -19.80 4.46
C GLU A 819 -23.57 -20.07 3.98
N ARG A 820 -23.86 -19.81 2.69
CA ARG A 820 -25.19 -19.86 2.07
C ARG A 820 -25.26 -20.94 1.00
N ASP A 821 -26.45 -21.49 0.76
CA ASP A 821 -26.69 -22.47 -0.31
C ASP A 821 -27.15 -21.76 -1.60
N PRO A 822 -26.36 -21.77 -2.69
CA PRO A 822 -26.73 -21.11 -3.95
C PRO A 822 -27.98 -21.66 -4.64
N GLN A 823 -28.53 -22.80 -4.20
CA GLN A 823 -29.77 -23.35 -4.74
C GLN A 823 -31.03 -22.91 -3.98
N SER A 824 -30.92 -22.56 -2.70
CA SER A 824 -32.08 -22.25 -1.84
C SER A 824 -32.10 -20.84 -1.24
N ASP A 825 -30.95 -20.17 -1.12
CA ASP A 825 -30.87 -18.79 -0.64
C ASP A 825 -31.12 -17.79 -1.79
N GLN A 826 -32.10 -16.89 -1.61
CA GLN A 826 -32.43 -15.86 -2.60
C GLN A 826 -31.32 -14.80 -2.72
N SER A 827 -30.54 -14.55 -1.68
CA SER A 827 -29.40 -13.61 -1.72
C SER A 827 -28.24 -14.09 -2.61
N CYS A 828 -28.20 -15.39 -2.90
CA CYS A 828 -27.29 -15.96 -3.91
C CYS A 828 -27.77 -15.76 -5.36
N VAL A 829 -28.89 -15.07 -5.61
CA VAL A 829 -29.37 -14.72 -6.96
C VAL A 829 -29.58 -13.22 -7.06
N ALA A 830 -28.79 -12.56 -7.91
CA ALA A 830 -28.76 -11.10 -8.03
C ALA A 830 -28.97 -10.63 -9.48
N ASP A 831 -29.38 -9.36 -9.61
CA ASP A 831 -29.47 -8.67 -10.88
C ASP A 831 -28.11 -8.10 -11.31
N ALA A 832 -27.73 -8.26 -12.57
CA ALA A 832 -26.40 -7.93 -13.07
C ALA A 832 -26.42 -7.28 -14.46
N VAL A 833 -25.67 -6.18 -14.61
CA VAL A 833 -25.56 -5.41 -15.85
C VAL A 833 -24.36 -5.90 -16.66
N ILE A 834 -24.56 -6.21 -17.95
CA ILE A 834 -23.47 -6.59 -18.88
C ILE A 834 -22.68 -5.33 -19.26
N TYR A 835 -21.39 -5.26 -18.88
CA TYR A 835 -20.52 -4.11 -19.20
C TYR A 835 -19.43 -4.43 -20.24
N SER A 836 -19.25 -5.71 -20.59
CA SER A 836 -18.31 -6.11 -21.64
C SER A 836 -18.65 -7.48 -22.23
N ILE A 837 -18.37 -7.68 -23.51
CA ILE A 837 -18.60 -8.95 -24.23
C ILE A 837 -17.26 -9.54 -24.68
N ARG A 838 -17.12 -10.88 -24.65
CA ARG A 838 -15.89 -11.63 -24.98
C ARG A 838 -16.24 -12.86 -25.82
N ASP A 839 -15.25 -13.44 -26.49
CA ASP A 839 -15.43 -14.50 -27.50
C ASP A 839 -16.15 -15.78 -26.99
N ASN A 840 -16.16 -16.00 -25.66
CA ASN A 840 -16.80 -17.14 -24.98
C ASN A 840 -17.67 -16.76 -23.75
N GLY A 841 -17.97 -15.47 -23.54
CA GLY A 841 -18.72 -15.04 -22.36
C GLY A 841 -18.94 -13.53 -22.25
N VAL A 842 -19.43 -13.08 -21.11
CA VAL A 842 -19.66 -11.66 -20.80
C VAL A 842 -19.02 -11.28 -19.46
N LEU A 843 -18.68 -10.01 -19.29
CA LEU A 843 -18.31 -9.43 -18.01
C LEU A 843 -19.51 -8.66 -17.45
N VAL A 844 -19.89 -8.96 -16.21
CA VAL A 844 -21.07 -8.39 -15.56
C VAL A 844 -20.71 -7.67 -14.27
N PHE A 845 -21.58 -6.76 -13.87
CA PHE A 845 -21.49 -5.99 -12.63
C PHE A 845 -22.78 -6.13 -11.83
N ILE A 846 -22.65 -6.58 -10.58
CA ILE A 846 -23.73 -6.79 -9.62
C ILE A 846 -23.72 -5.60 -8.65
N SER A 847 -24.72 -4.73 -8.74
CA SER A 847 -24.76 -3.45 -8.03
C SER A 847 -24.96 -3.58 -6.52
N GLU A 848 -25.80 -4.54 -6.10
CA GLU A 848 -26.12 -4.87 -4.71
C GLU A 848 -24.87 -5.29 -3.90
N TYR A 849 -24.05 -6.16 -4.50
CA TYR A 849 -22.89 -6.79 -3.86
C TYR A 849 -21.53 -6.26 -4.33
N GLY A 850 -21.50 -5.20 -5.14
CA GLY A 850 -20.26 -4.62 -5.69
C GLY A 850 -19.38 -5.59 -6.50
N VAL A 851 -19.93 -6.72 -6.98
CA VAL A 851 -19.16 -7.76 -7.65
C VAL A 851 -19.03 -7.44 -9.14
N LYS A 852 -17.79 -7.34 -9.65
CA LYS A 852 -17.51 -7.53 -11.09
C LYS A 852 -17.03 -8.96 -11.32
N GLY A 853 -17.51 -9.63 -12.36
CA GLY A 853 -17.05 -11.00 -12.67
C GLY A 853 -17.35 -11.48 -14.10
N PRO A 854 -16.61 -12.50 -14.58
CA PRO A 854 -16.92 -13.17 -15.83
C PRO A 854 -18.09 -14.15 -15.66
N VAL A 855 -18.98 -14.17 -16.66
CA VAL A 855 -20.01 -15.18 -16.83
C VAL A 855 -19.77 -15.88 -18.17
N TYR A 856 -19.52 -17.18 -18.11
CA TYR A 856 -19.15 -17.98 -19.28
C TYR A 856 -20.41 -18.45 -20.03
N LEU A 857 -20.45 -18.29 -21.35
CA LEU A 857 -21.59 -18.72 -22.18
C LEU A 857 -21.61 -20.24 -22.44
N ARG A 858 -20.61 -20.96 -21.94
CA ARG A 858 -20.60 -22.42 -21.80
C ARG A 858 -20.42 -22.77 -20.33
N ASN A 859 -21.14 -23.78 -19.85
CA ASN A 859 -20.86 -24.35 -18.54
C ASN A 859 -19.60 -25.27 -18.60
N ARG A 860 -19.11 -25.73 -17.45
CA ARG A 860 -17.93 -26.62 -17.35
C ARG A 860 -18.07 -27.99 -18.03
N GLU A 861 -19.28 -28.34 -18.46
CA GLU A 861 -19.60 -29.57 -19.19
C GLU A 861 -19.64 -29.33 -20.72
N GLY A 862 -19.37 -28.09 -21.16
CA GLY A 862 -19.40 -27.67 -22.55
C GLY A 862 -20.78 -27.29 -23.08
N GLN A 863 -21.83 -27.31 -22.24
CA GLN A 863 -23.19 -26.96 -22.65
C GLN A 863 -23.30 -25.44 -22.88
N VAL A 864 -23.81 -25.03 -24.05
CA VAL A 864 -24.04 -23.62 -24.37
C VAL A 864 -25.29 -23.13 -23.63
N VAL A 865 -25.14 -22.04 -22.88
CA VAL A 865 -26.28 -21.34 -22.27
C VAL A 865 -27.07 -20.66 -23.38
N ALA A 866 -28.30 -21.10 -23.61
CA ALA A 866 -29.07 -20.70 -24.79
C ALA A 866 -29.53 -19.23 -24.72
N VAL A 867 -29.02 -18.40 -25.63
CA VAL A 867 -29.44 -17.01 -25.79
C VAL A 867 -30.83 -16.98 -26.48
N GLY A 868 -31.77 -16.24 -25.90
CA GLY A 868 -33.11 -16.04 -26.49
C GLY A 868 -33.08 -15.21 -27.78
N PRO A 869 -34.18 -15.19 -28.57
CA PRO A 869 -34.20 -14.62 -29.92
C PRO A 869 -34.06 -13.08 -30.02
N GLY A 870 -33.75 -12.38 -28.92
CA GLY A 870 -33.41 -10.95 -28.92
C GLY A 870 -31.92 -10.64 -28.97
N GLY A 871 -31.05 -11.63 -28.75
CA GLY A 871 -29.62 -11.40 -28.48
C GLY A 871 -29.37 -10.96 -27.03
N GLN A 872 -28.14 -10.48 -26.78
CA GLN A 872 -27.74 -9.73 -25.58
C GLN A 872 -26.88 -8.55 -26.05
N LEU A 873 -27.17 -7.37 -25.54
CA LEU A 873 -26.46 -6.12 -25.82
C LEU A 873 -25.58 -5.72 -24.63
N LEU A 874 -24.75 -4.70 -24.83
CA LEU A 874 -24.13 -3.98 -23.71
C LEU A 874 -25.22 -3.23 -22.93
N PHE A 875 -25.05 -3.17 -21.61
CA PHE A 875 -25.99 -2.61 -20.64
C PHE A 875 -27.30 -3.39 -20.44
N ASP A 876 -27.50 -4.55 -21.08
CA ASP A 876 -28.59 -5.47 -20.74
C ASP A 876 -28.46 -6.02 -19.31
N HIS A 877 -29.60 -6.16 -18.63
CA HIS A 877 -29.71 -6.79 -17.31
C HIS A 877 -30.02 -8.28 -17.40
N ILE A 878 -29.28 -9.09 -16.63
CA ILE A 878 -29.48 -10.55 -16.51
C ILE A 878 -29.49 -10.97 -15.03
N SER A 879 -30.24 -12.03 -14.71
CA SER A 879 -30.20 -12.63 -13.37
C SER A 879 -29.06 -13.64 -13.28
N VAL A 880 -28.15 -13.48 -12.33
CA VAL A 880 -27.01 -14.40 -12.10
C VAL A 880 -27.10 -15.07 -10.73
N ARG A 881 -26.69 -16.34 -10.66
CA ARG A 881 -26.38 -17.03 -9.41
C ARG A 881 -24.94 -16.75 -9.02
N ILE A 882 -24.72 -16.46 -7.74
CA ILE A 882 -23.41 -16.28 -7.11
C ILE A 882 -23.08 -17.56 -6.33
N SER A 883 -21.87 -18.08 -6.50
CA SER A 883 -21.35 -19.26 -5.79
C SER A 883 -19.85 -19.10 -5.51
N VAL A 884 -19.30 -19.86 -4.55
CA VAL A 884 -17.88 -19.76 -4.17
C VAL A 884 -17.09 -20.94 -4.73
N ARG A 885 -16.03 -20.65 -5.49
CA ARG A 885 -14.98 -21.61 -5.87
C ARG A 885 -13.83 -21.50 -4.87
N SER A 886 -13.81 -22.38 -3.88
CA SER A 886 -12.65 -22.56 -3.00
C SER A 886 -11.53 -23.37 -3.66
N THR A 887 -10.27 -23.10 -3.26
CA THR A 887 -9.11 -23.93 -3.61
C THR A 887 -8.12 -23.95 -2.44
N ASN A 888 -7.44 -25.08 -2.18
CA ASN A 888 -6.44 -25.13 -1.11
C ASN A 888 -5.24 -24.20 -1.39
N CYS A 889 -4.89 -23.98 -2.66
CA CYS A 889 -3.64 -23.32 -3.06
C CYS A 889 -3.72 -21.82 -3.35
N HIS A 890 -4.88 -21.28 -3.71
CA HIS A 890 -5.07 -19.87 -4.05
C HIS A 890 -6.12 -19.22 -3.13
N ALA A 891 -6.54 -17.99 -3.44
CA ALA A 891 -7.71 -17.40 -2.81
C ALA A 891 -9.00 -18.17 -3.17
N ASP A 892 -10.00 -18.11 -2.30
CA ASP A 892 -11.38 -18.39 -2.69
C ASP A 892 -11.86 -17.30 -3.66
N THR A 893 -12.72 -17.66 -4.62
CA THR A 893 -13.19 -16.74 -5.67
C THR A 893 -14.68 -16.89 -5.92
N LEU A 894 -15.37 -15.80 -6.24
CA LEU A 894 -16.76 -15.87 -6.68
C LEU A 894 -16.86 -16.39 -8.13
N THR A 895 -17.85 -17.26 -8.36
CA THR A 895 -18.24 -17.76 -9.67
C THR A 895 -19.69 -17.39 -9.96
N LEU A 896 -19.93 -16.88 -11.17
CA LEU A 896 -21.21 -16.35 -11.62
C LEU A 896 -21.80 -17.20 -12.75
N GLU A 897 -23.07 -17.58 -12.63
CA GLU A 897 -23.80 -18.40 -13.61
C GLU A 897 -25.10 -17.72 -14.03
N VAL A 898 -25.43 -17.68 -15.33
CA VAL A 898 -26.72 -17.13 -15.79
C VAL A 898 -27.87 -18.01 -15.30
N THR A 899 -28.87 -17.41 -14.66
CA THR A 899 -30.14 -18.08 -14.31
C THR A 899 -31.31 -17.62 -15.18
N SER A 900 -31.29 -16.38 -15.65
CA SER A 900 -32.32 -15.81 -16.53
C SER A 900 -31.72 -14.73 -17.43
N ASN A 901 -32.15 -14.69 -18.70
CA ASN A 901 -31.80 -13.63 -19.66
C ASN A 901 -32.73 -12.40 -19.56
N ARG A 902 -33.20 -12.11 -18.35
CA ARG A 902 -34.05 -10.97 -18.00
C ARG A 902 -33.60 -10.42 -16.65
N PRO A 903 -33.87 -9.13 -16.35
CA PRO A 903 -33.70 -8.62 -15.01
C PRO A 903 -34.53 -9.42 -14.00
N LEU A 904 -34.05 -9.47 -12.76
CA LEU A 904 -34.81 -10.04 -11.66
C LEU A 904 -36.01 -9.12 -11.37
N LEU A 905 -37.21 -9.52 -11.82
CA LEU A 905 -38.44 -8.77 -11.56
C LEU A 905 -38.56 -8.47 -10.07
N SER A 906 -38.50 -7.19 -9.71
CA SER A 906 -38.56 -6.76 -8.32
C SER A 906 -39.89 -7.20 -7.71
N ALA A 907 -39.80 -8.18 -6.81
CA ALA A 907 -40.98 -8.61 -6.07
C ALA A 907 -41.42 -7.46 -5.16
N GLY A 908 -42.60 -6.89 -5.45
CA GLY A 908 -43.24 -5.92 -4.55
C GLY A 908 -43.24 -6.46 -3.11
N PRO A 909 -43.01 -5.59 -2.11
CA PRO A 909 -42.37 -5.93 -0.84
C PRO A 909 -42.93 -7.23 -0.22
N GLN A 910 -42.15 -8.30 -0.31
CA GLN A 910 -42.57 -9.59 0.22
C GLN A 910 -42.61 -9.54 1.74
N GLN A 911 -43.76 -9.87 2.32
CA GLN A 911 -43.90 -9.99 3.76
C GLN A 911 -42.90 -11.04 4.29
N PRO A 912 -42.04 -10.71 5.27
CA PRO A 912 -41.05 -11.65 5.79
C PRO A 912 -41.76 -12.84 6.42
N ARG A 913 -41.62 -14.03 5.81
CA ARG A 913 -42.23 -15.25 6.33
C ARG A 913 -41.60 -15.62 7.66
N SER A 914 -42.45 -15.78 8.66
CA SER A 914 -42.06 -15.77 10.07
C SER A 914 -41.25 -16.99 10.51
N GLN A 915 -40.13 -16.74 11.17
CA GLN A 915 -39.78 -17.47 12.39
C GLN A 915 -39.45 -16.50 13.53
N GLY A 916 -40.43 -16.26 14.41
CA GLY A 916 -40.13 -16.25 15.84
C GLY A 916 -39.75 -14.97 16.58
N ARG A 917 -39.91 -13.74 16.05
CA ARG A 917 -39.96 -12.49 16.88
C ARG A 917 -40.39 -11.24 16.08
N SER A 918 -41.69 -11.05 15.84
CA SER A 918 -42.20 -9.76 15.34
C SER A 918 -43.64 -9.48 15.81
N GLN A 919 -43.79 -8.37 16.52
CA GLN A 919 -45.04 -7.63 16.72
C GLN A 919 -44.71 -6.13 16.73
N LEU A 920 -43.74 -5.72 17.56
CA LEU A 920 -43.21 -4.34 17.62
C LEU A 920 -42.76 -3.76 16.26
N VAL A 921 -42.12 -4.56 15.40
CA VAL A 921 -41.62 -4.09 14.09
C VAL A 921 -42.76 -3.81 13.11
N GLN A 922 -43.84 -4.58 13.16
CA GLN A 922 -45.01 -4.37 12.29
C GLN A 922 -45.82 -3.13 12.71
N GLU A 923 -45.90 -2.85 14.02
CA GLU A 923 -46.51 -1.62 14.56
C GLU A 923 -45.80 -0.36 14.04
N VAL A 924 -44.46 -0.35 14.09
CA VAL A 924 -43.62 0.79 13.68
C VAL A 924 -43.71 1.08 12.19
N VAL A 925 -43.65 0.06 11.33
CA VAL A 925 -43.78 0.26 9.87
C VAL A 925 -45.16 0.82 9.50
N ARG A 926 -46.23 0.30 10.11
CA ARG A 926 -47.60 0.75 9.87
C ARG A 926 -47.79 2.24 10.23
N LEU A 927 -47.22 2.67 11.36
CA LEU A 927 -47.26 4.06 11.80
C LEU A 927 -46.41 4.99 10.90
N ALA A 928 -45.28 4.52 10.38
CA ALA A 928 -44.46 5.28 9.44
C ALA A 928 -45.19 5.49 8.09
N GLU A 929 -45.88 4.47 7.57
CA GLU A 929 -46.67 4.57 6.34
C GLU A 929 -47.89 5.50 6.49
N GLU A 930 -48.60 5.44 7.62
CA GLU A 930 -49.70 6.36 7.93
C GLU A 930 -49.22 7.82 8.04
N ALA A 931 -48.08 8.06 8.72
CA ALA A 931 -47.48 9.39 8.82
C ALA A 931 -46.96 9.96 7.48
N ALA A 932 -46.51 9.09 6.56
CA ALA A 932 -46.07 9.51 5.23
C ALA A 932 -47.22 10.04 4.36
N GLN A 933 -48.43 9.48 4.50
CA GLN A 933 -49.58 9.89 3.70
C GLN A 933 -50.17 11.24 4.11
N GLU A 934 -50.16 11.61 5.41
CA GLU A 934 -50.61 12.94 5.83
C GLU A 934 -49.66 14.06 5.34
N LYS A 935 -48.34 13.84 5.38
CA LYS A 935 -47.32 14.83 4.94
C LYS A 935 -47.49 15.27 3.47
N ALA A 936 -48.08 14.44 2.61
CA ALA A 936 -48.31 14.77 1.20
C ALA A 936 -49.32 15.93 0.98
N SER A 937 -50.16 16.24 1.97
CA SER A 937 -51.32 17.13 1.82
C SER A 937 -51.04 18.65 1.93
N ARG A 938 -49.83 19.07 2.36
CA ARG A 938 -49.51 20.48 2.65
C ARG A 938 -48.16 20.92 2.09
N LYS A 939 -48.16 21.63 0.95
CA LYS A 939 -47.00 22.40 0.45
C LYS A 939 -47.38 23.86 0.15
N PRO A 940 -46.62 24.87 0.63
CA PRO A 940 -46.83 26.27 0.26
C PRO A 940 -46.33 26.56 -1.17
N LYS A 941 -46.72 27.73 -1.71
CA LYS A 941 -46.33 28.14 -3.07
C LYS A 941 -44.97 28.87 -3.09
N VAL A 942 -43.93 28.08 -3.29
CA VAL A 942 -42.56 28.50 -3.68
C VAL A 942 -42.58 29.34 -4.97
N SER A 943 -41.73 30.37 -5.03
CA SER A 943 -41.68 31.42 -6.07
C SER A 943 -41.17 30.93 -7.43
N LYS A 944 -40.97 31.84 -8.39
CA LYS A 944 -40.52 31.47 -9.75
C LYS A 944 -39.01 31.22 -9.83
N GLU A 945 -38.21 32.01 -9.12
CA GLU A 945 -36.74 31.90 -9.15
C GLU A 945 -36.27 30.63 -8.43
N GLU A 946 -36.89 30.31 -7.28
CA GLU A 946 -36.69 29.04 -6.57
C GLU A 946 -37.03 27.80 -7.41
N ARG A 947 -37.98 27.91 -8.37
CA ARG A 947 -38.35 26.80 -9.27
C ARG A 947 -37.35 26.53 -10.37
N GLU A 948 -36.54 27.51 -10.75
CA GLU A 948 -35.48 27.35 -11.74
C GLU A 948 -34.22 26.73 -11.08
N PHE A 949 -34.11 26.75 -9.74
CA PHE A 949 -33.14 25.97 -8.96
C PHE A 949 -33.64 24.59 -8.47
N SER A 950 -34.96 24.32 -8.48
CA SER A 950 -35.53 23.10 -7.88
C SER A 950 -35.83 21.97 -8.89
N GLN A 951 -34.80 21.42 -9.56
CA GLN A 951 -34.93 20.19 -10.38
C GLN A 951 -33.93 19.09 -9.96
N SER A 952 -34.33 18.31 -8.95
CA SER A 952 -33.90 16.93 -8.67
C SER A 952 -32.42 16.56 -8.89
N LYS A 953 -31.55 16.93 -7.94
CA LYS A 953 -30.25 16.27 -7.62
C LYS A 953 -29.71 16.85 -6.31
N THR A 954 -29.88 16.15 -5.18
CA THR A 954 -29.33 16.56 -3.88
C THR A 954 -28.12 15.69 -3.52
N PRO A 955 -26.88 16.23 -3.53
CA PRO A 955 -25.72 15.50 -3.03
C PRO A 955 -25.80 15.32 -1.51
N ASN A 956 -25.23 14.22 -1.01
CA ASN A 956 -25.21 13.94 0.43
C ASN A 956 -24.21 14.85 1.17
N LEU A 957 -24.45 15.07 2.46
CA LEU A 957 -23.62 15.92 3.31
C LEU A 957 -22.13 15.52 3.31
N TYR A 958 -21.80 14.22 3.23
CA TYR A 958 -20.42 13.74 3.11
C TYR A 958 -19.69 14.37 1.89
N SER A 959 -20.31 14.33 0.71
CA SER A 959 -19.77 14.92 -0.53
C SER A 959 -19.79 16.46 -0.58
N LEU A 960 -20.37 17.11 0.44
CA LEU A 960 -20.32 18.57 0.62
C LEU A 960 -19.23 18.96 1.63
N LEU A 961 -18.92 18.12 2.62
CA LEU A 961 -17.91 18.42 3.63
C LEU A 961 -16.47 18.19 3.12
N GLU A 962 -16.26 17.25 2.20
CA GLU A 962 -14.98 17.13 1.50
C GLU A 962 -14.63 18.44 0.75
N GLU A 963 -15.60 19.13 0.15
CA GLU A 963 -15.39 20.43 -0.52
C GLU A 963 -14.92 21.55 0.44
N ILE A 964 -15.28 21.45 1.73
CA ILE A 964 -14.77 22.36 2.79
C ILE A 964 -13.37 21.94 3.23
N ARG A 965 -13.06 20.65 3.25
CA ARG A 965 -11.68 20.15 3.50
C ARG A 965 -10.72 20.58 2.39
N GLU A 966 -11.19 20.62 1.14
CA GLU A 966 -10.41 21.02 -0.04
C GLU A 966 -10.09 22.52 -0.06
N LEU A 967 -10.89 23.37 0.58
CA LEU A 967 -10.59 24.81 0.77
C LEU A 967 -9.22 25.04 1.46
N ALA A 968 -8.77 24.09 2.30
CA ALA A 968 -7.46 24.09 2.98
C ALA A 968 -6.24 24.23 2.04
N LEU A 969 -6.44 24.06 0.73
CA LEU A 969 -5.41 23.79 -0.26
C LEU A 969 -5.46 24.74 -1.47
N LEU A 970 -6.44 25.65 -1.53
CA LEU A 970 -6.60 26.55 -2.67
C LEU A 970 -5.52 27.65 -2.69
N ASP A 971 -4.84 27.75 -3.84
CA ASP A 971 -3.91 28.82 -4.13
C ASP A 971 -4.67 30.11 -4.50
N LEU A 972 -4.22 31.25 -3.99
CA LEU A 972 -4.89 32.55 -4.13
C LEU A 972 -4.22 33.47 -5.16
N GLU A 973 -3.14 33.06 -5.82
CA GLU A 973 -2.42 33.86 -6.83
C GLU A 973 -3.13 34.00 -8.19
N GLY A 974 -4.47 34.09 -8.19
CA GLY A 974 -5.28 34.46 -9.36
C GLY A 974 -5.58 35.97 -9.50
N GLY A 975 -5.20 36.80 -8.51
CA GLY A 975 -5.76 38.15 -8.35
C GLY A 975 -4.79 39.35 -8.29
N ALA A 976 -3.46 39.16 -8.29
CA ALA A 976 -2.51 40.24 -7.97
C ALA A 976 -1.34 40.39 -8.96
N GLN A 977 -1.48 41.30 -9.94
CA GLN A 977 -0.33 41.81 -10.71
C GLN A 977 0.44 42.88 -9.91
N VAL A 978 1.53 42.53 -9.24
CA VAL A 978 2.55 43.52 -8.79
C VAL A 978 3.97 42.97 -8.92
N CYS A 979 4.77 43.66 -9.75
CA CYS A 979 6.24 43.71 -9.84
C CYS A 979 7.09 42.45 -9.65
N GLU A 980 7.81 42.10 -10.72
CA GLU A 980 9.11 41.42 -10.64
C GLU A 980 10.07 42.16 -9.69
N THR A 981 10.78 41.48 -8.79
CA THR A 981 12.16 41.89 -8.39
C THR A 981 12.98 40.77 -7.72
N THR A 982 14.05 40.37 -8.40
CA THR A 982 15.34 39.86 -7.88
C THR A 982 15.45 38.62 -6.97
N ALA A 983 16.24 37.67 -7.50
CA ALA A 983 17.20 36.76 -6.85
C ALA A 983 16.66 35.46 -6.20
#